data_AF-A0A5C5YCW5-F1
#
_entry.id   AF-A0A5C5YCW5-F1
#
_cell.length_a   1.000
_cell.length_b   1.000
_cell.length_c   1.000
_cell.angle_alpha   90.00
_cell.angle_beta   90.00
_cell.angle_gamma   90.00
#
_symmetry.space_group_name_H-M   'P 1'
#
loop_
_entity.id
_entity.type
_entity.pdbx_description
1 polymer ?
#
loop_
_entity_poly.entity_id
_entity_poly.type
_entity_poly.pdbx_seq_one_letter_code
_entity_poly.pdbx_strand_id
1 'polypeptide(L)'
;MNRQAPLALLAVLLTLTLFGSTRSRALDPAADTESTETPATGGPSAPGDGAEQTDLLAEIEERPEEPPPFDFSPYRVLIWVASDDPRIDAQSIEVDLMKYLDRDFRSVWRTVVADAPPGVASIARRDLASITFDSIAAADPVIALKRDHPDSVRVHFASDAGRFLQGIPGTQGRVQDVLRRIEEDPESKSTPAKFAWKDKLRPIQGDAVALRDLWKNESTEALLVSRGMADSLSEPEAKLIVPPLQGQVIEAIKHFDKIYVVRLQTKVAPGTVDVMELDTLMQHFGDVVHHEMVSRSEVAMSVGVAVRDAFSPVVRIDNAGKNNATGLVRAAGLALDPDSPIHVRVGEVLVPLVRKDNRKGRPLTIGPLDFAYLYVTEEDKHSVKMDFYSGRMTTLQGRKNNRTHRMALRLRPRRDTTTLRLHAKGEPDQPLIGYELHGKELDSTSMTFVGRTDWNGRLNVEKIDRPLRLLYVKNGGAILARLPIVPGHHEQVVADLAGDDMRLQAESYIRGVQNAIIDLVAVRELFKARINMRIKEGNLKAADELLETLRNEPSNEKIANDMGVKQTMFLKAIGRNANQTRKVDEMFSETRELLAKHINPRIINDLEVALIEAEKGGQTPAAEEQAEGSDESPPATDGDAEGTADAEPVPTAESAPEAESAPEAEAAPEAESGLEPVAQPEPS
;
A
#
# COMPACT_ATOMS: atom_id res chain seq x y z
N MET A 1 -52.10 15.42 -25.76
CA MET A 1 -52.41 14.73 -27.03
C MET A 1 -51.77 13.34 -27.01
N ASN A 2 -52.20 12.41 -27.86
CA ASN A 2 -51.96 10.96 -27.68
C ASN A 2 -50.45 10.60 -27.82
N ARG A 3 -49.82 9.66 -27.10
CA ARG A 3 -50.18 8.35 -26.48
C ARG A 3 -50.06 7.15 -27.45
N GLN A 4 -49.37 6.10 -26.98
CA GLN A 4 -49.27 4.70 -27.47
C GLN A 4 -48.15 4.29 -28.48
N ALA A 5 -47.56 3.12 -28.16
CA ALA A 5 -46.86 2.13 -29.00
C ALA A 5 -47.78 0.86 -29.08
N PRO A 6 -47.38 -0.41 -29.41
CA PRO A 6 -46.07 -1.00 -29.77
C PRO A 6 -46.10 -2.14 -30.84
N LEU A 7 -45.03 -2.97 -30.88
CA LEU A 7 -44.99 -4.43 -31.18
C LEU A 7 -44.78 -5.00 -32.61
N ALA A 8 -44.34 -6.28 -32.61
CA ALA A 8 -44.10 -7.27 -33.71
C ALA A 8 -42.97 -6.95 -34.72
N LEU A 9 -42.01 -7.82 -35.09
CA LEU A 9 -41.80 -9.29 -35.08
C LEU A 9 -42.44 -10.10 -36.22
N LEU A 10 -41.61 -10.50 -37.19
CA LEU A 10 -41.76 -11.73 -37.98
C LEU A 10 -40.40 -12.18 -38.53
N ALA A 11 -40.22 -13.48 -38.80
CA ALA A 11 -39.01 -14.07 -39.38
C ALA A 11 -39.29 -14.71 -40.75
N VAL A 12 -38.24 -14.85 -41.57
CA VAL A 12 -38.25 -15.69 -42.78
C VAL A 12 -36.93 -16.46 -42.87
N LEU A 13 -36.99 -17.79 -42.75
CA LEU A 13 -35.97 -18.66 -43.32
C LEU A 13 -36.23 -18.79 -44.82
N LEU A 14 -35.17 -18.92 -45.62
CA LEU A 14 -35.17 -19.98 -46.62
C LEU A 14 -33.77 -20.56 -46.82
N THR A 15 -33.68 -21.88 -46.76
CA THR A 15 -32.49 -22.65 -47.10
C THR A 15 -32.47 -22.97 -48.60
N LEU A 16 -31.28 -23.08 -49.18
CA LEU A 16 -31.06 -24.01 -50.28
C LEU A 16 -29.61 -24.51 -50.26
N THR A 17 -29.43 -25.77 -49.91
CA THR A 17 -28.22 -26.54 -50.25
C THR A 17 -28.43 -27.23 -51.59
N LEU A 18 -27.35 -27.65 -52.25
CA LEU A 18 -27.09 -29.05 -52.66
C LEU A 18 -25.84 -29.10 -53.57
N PHE A 19 -24.89 -29.99 -53.22
CA PHE A 19 -23.97 -30.77 -54.08
C PHE A 19 -23.13 -30.06 -55.18
N GLY A 20 -21.87 -30.41 -55.45
CA GLY A 20 -21.06 -31.50 -54.92
C GLY A 20 -20.47 -32.36 -56.04
N SER A 21 -19.14 -32.34 -56.22
CA SER A 21 -18.42 -33.22 -57.13
C SER A 21 -16.96 -33.38 -56.71
N THR A 22 -16.55 -34.59 -56.36
CA THR A 22 -15.16 -34.95 -56.04
C THR A 22 -14.48 -35.61 -57.24
N ARG A 23 -13.15 -35.46 -57.36
CA ARG A 23 -12.27 -36.46 -57.98
C ARG A 23 -10.82 -36.27 -57.53
N SER A 24 -10.06 -37.36 -57.59
CA SER A 24 -8.67 -37.51 -57.12
C SER A 24 -7.99 -38.64 -57.92
N ARG A 25 -6.69 -38.87 -57.69
CA ARG A 25 -5.71 -39.76 -58.39
C ARG A 25 -5.08 -39.21 -59.68
N ALA A 26 -3.85 -39.60 -60.07
CA ALA A 26 -2.69 -40.14 -59.32
C ALA A 26 -1.43 -40.26 -60.22
N LEU A 27 -0.24 -40.14 -59.61
CA LEU A 27 1.04 -40.87 -59.82
C LEU A 27 1.53 -41.26 -61.25
N ASP A 28 2.69 -40.68 -61.63
CA ASP A 28 3.95 -41.33 -62.11
C ASP A 28 3.95 -42.25 -63.38
N PRO A 29 5.10 -42.70 -63.96
CA PRO A 29 6.53 -42.54 -63.56
C PRO A 29 7.56 -42.18 -64.67
N ALA A 30 8.85 -42.07 -64.29
CA ALA A 30 10.11 -42.41 -65.02
C ALA A 30 10.42 -41.78 -66.41
N ALA A 31 11.67 -41.36 -66.77
CA ALA A 31 12.98 -41.29 -66.09
C ALA A 31 13.82 -40.13 -66.75
N ASP A 32 15.16 -40.07 -66.98
CA ASP A 32 16.31 -41.00 -66.86
C ASP A 32 17.69 -40.24 -66.82
N THR A 33 18.79 -40.91 -67.20
CA THR A 33 20.22 -40.49 -67.32
C THR A 33 20.53 -39.25 -68.21
N GLU A 34 21.71 -38.59 -68.18
CA GLU A 34 23.11 -38.97 -67.84
C GLU A 34 23.87 -38.01 -66.88
N SER A 35 25.12 -38.36 -66.56
CA SER A 35 25.95 -37.85 -65.44
C SER A 35 27.13 -36.95 -65.85
N THR A 36 27.56 -36.03 -64.97
CA THR A 36 28.99 -35.66 -64.84
C THR A 36 29.35 -35.27 -63.39
N GLU A 37 30.64 -35.36 -63.07
CA GLU A 37 31.24 -35.54 -61.74
C GLU A 37 31.20 -34.35 -60.76
N THR A 38 31.31 -34.68 -59.46
CA THR A 38 31.53 -33.76 -58.33
C THR A 38 33.01 -33.33 -58.20
N PRO A 39 33.33 -32.22 -57.51
CA PRO A 39 33.65 -32.36 -56.08
C PRO A 39 33.02 -31.27 -55.18
N ALA A 40 32.95 -31.54 -53.87
CA ALA A 40 32.15 -30.77 -52.93
C ALA A 40 32.91 -29.65 -52.18
N THR A 41 32.22 -28.57 -51.85
CA THR A 41 32.33 -27.85 -50.56
C THR A 41 31.22 -26.79 -50.43
N GLY A 42 30.81 -26.47 -49.19
CA GLY A 42 29.90 -25.35 -48.91
C GLY A 42 28.42 -25.70 -48.82
N GLY A 43 27.98 -26.20 -47.66
CA GLY A 43 26.56 -26.05 -47.26
C GLY A 43 26.29 -24.61 -46.81
N PRO A 44 25.06 -24.09 -46.96
CA PRO A 44 24.74 -22.72 -46.57
C PRO A 44 24.79 -22.57 -45.04
N SER A 45 25.65 -21.67 -44.55
CA SER A 45 25.63 -21.24 -43.16
C SER A 45 24.29 -20.57 -42.83
N ALA A 46 23.70 -20.92 -41.69
CA ALA A 46 22.58 -20.15 -41.15
C ALA A 46 23.00 -18.70 -40.84
N PRO A 47 22.13 -17.70 -41.01
CA PRO A 47 22.34 -16.38 -40.42
C PRO A 47 22.37 -16.52 -38.89
N GLY A 48 23.30 -15.82 -38.23
CA GLY A 48 23.51 -15.95 -36.79
C GLY A 48 22.57 -15.06 -35.96
N ASP A 49 22.13 -15.57 -34.80
CA ASP A 49 21.09 -14.99 -33.93
C ASP A 49 21.41 -13.56 -33.42
N GLY A 50 22.69 -13.16 -33.45
CA GLY A 50 23.12 -11.80 -33.10
C GLY A 50 22.56 -10.68 -34.00
N ALA A 51 21.96 -11.02 -35.15
CA ALA A 51 21.23 -10.06 -35.98
C ALA A 51 19.93 -9.58 -35.32
N GLU A 52 19.01 -10.51 -34.99
CA GLU A 52 17.67 -10.16 -34.47
C GLU A 52 17.75 -9.49 -33.09
N GLN A 53 18.68 -9.90 -32.23
CA GLN A 53 18.85 -9.27 -30.91
C GLN A 53 19.46 -7.86 -31.00
N THR A 54 20.21 -7.56 -32.07
CA THR A 54 20.66 -6.19 -32.38
C THR A 54 19.52 -5.35 -32.97
N ASP A 55 18.69 -5.93 -33.84
CA ASP A 55 17.51 -5.28 -34.43
C ASP A 55 16.48 -4.88 -33.35
N LEU A 56 16.19 -5.77 -32.39
CA LEU A 56 15.29 -5.48 -31.27
C LEU A 56 15.80 -4.37 -30.35
N LEU A 57 17.11 -4.27 -30.14
CA LEU A 57 17.69 -3.15 -29.40
C LEU A 57 17.60 -1.84 -30.21
N ALA A 58 17.79 -1.89 -31.53
CA ALA A 58 17.61 -0.74 -32.41
C ALA A 58 16.13 -0.26 -32.46
N GLU A 59 15.15 -1.16 -32.57
CA GLU A 59 13.71 -0.81 -32.47
C GLU A 59 13.34 -0.19 -31.10
N ILE A 60 14.08 -0.53 -30.04
CA ILE A 60 13.87 0.02 -28.68
C ILE A 60 14.54 1.40 -28.50
N GLU A 61 15.60 1.69 -29.27
CA GLU A 61 16.27 2.99 -29.32
C GLU A 61 15.61 3.99 -30.28
N GLU A 62 15.05 3.54 -31.41
CA GLU A 62 14.25 4.37 -32.33
C GLU A 62 12.92 4.80 -31.70
N ARG A 63 12.97 5.85 -30.88
CA ARG A 63 11.76 6.59 -30.48
C ARG A 63 11.13 7.23 -31.73
N PRO A 64 9.88 6.89 -32.10
CA PRO A 64 9.19 7.60 -33.16
C PRO A 64 9.02 9.08 -32.80
N GLU A 65 9.10 9.96 -33.79
CA GLU A 65 9.09 11.42 -33.60
C GLU A 65 7.85 11.90 -32.84
N GLU A 66 6.70 11.25 -33.07
CA GLU A 66 5.53 11.33 -32.19
C GLU A 66 5.34 9.98 -31.47
N PRO A 67 5.44 9.93 -30.12
CA PRO A 67 5.15 8.71 -29.37
C PRO A 67 3.65 8.40 -29.41
N PRO A 68 3.25 7.11 -29.52
CA PRO A 68 1.84 6.73 -29.60
C PRO A 68 1.05 7.15 -28.36
N PRO A 69 -0.30 7.29 -28.48
CA PRO A 69 -1.18 7.50 -27.33
C PRO A 69 -0.89 6.50 -26.21
N PHE A 70 -1.01 6.93 -24.94
CA PHE A 70 -0.51 6.15 -23.80
C PHE A 70 -1.24 4.80 -23.63
N ASP A 71 -2.52 4.74 -23.96
CA ASP A 71 -3.33 3.52 -24.07
C ASP A 71 -2.96 2.61 -25.26
N PHE A 72 -2.19 3.13 -26.23
CA PHE A 72 -1.61 2.39 -27.35
C PHE A 72 -0.07 2.37 -27.32
N SER A 73 0.54 2.66 -26.17
CA SER A 73 2.00 2.73 -25.99
C SER A 73 2.51 1.48 -25.27
N PRO A 74 3.11 0.49 -25.97
CA PRO A 74 3.58 -0.73 -25.35
C PRO A 74 4.68 -0.46 -24.33
N TYR A 75 4.86 -1.35 -23.36
CA TYR A 75 5.93 -1.29 -22.38
C TYR A 75 7.23 -1.80 -23.00
N ARG A 76 8.32 -1.05 -22.89
CA ARG A 76 9.66 -1.61 -23.11
C ARG A 76 10.09 -2.29 -21.82
N VAL A 77 10.33 -3.59 -21.85
CA VAL A 77 10.56 -4.45 -20.69
C VAL A 77 11.94 -5.07 -20.77
N LEU A 78 12.66 -5.06 -19.65
CA LEU A 78 13.93 -5.77 -19.49
C LEU A 78 13.77 -6.86 -18.44
N ILE A 79 14.18 -8.08 -18.74
CA ILE A 79 14.19 -9.20 -17.80
C ILE A 79 15.66 -9.53 -17.49
N TRP A 80 16.08 -9.21 -16.27
CA TRP A 80 17.43 -9.46 -15.76
C TRP A 80 17.53 -10.80 -15.03
N VAL A 81 18.32 -11.73 -15.57
CA VAL A 81 18.51 -13.07 -15.01
C VAL A 81 19.70 -13.11 -14.05
N ALA A 82 19.46 -13.47 -12.80
CA ALA A 82 20.46 -13.59 -11.73
C ALA A 82 20.53 -15.04 -11.20
N SER A 83 21.19 -15.91 -11.97
CA SER A 83 21.28 -17.35 -11.69
C SER A 83 22.36 -17.73 -10.67
N ASP A 84 22.11 -18.84 -9.96
CA ASP A 84 23.12 -19.54 -9.14
C ASP A 84 23.93 -20.58 -9.94
N ASP A 85 23.47 -21.02 -11.11
CA ASP A 85 24.10 -22.03 -11.98
C ASP A 85 24.49 -21.40 -13.34
N PRO A 86 25.78 -21.33 -13.70
CA PRO A 86 26.27 -20.66 -14.90
C PRO A 86 25.98 -21.42 -16.21
N ARG A 87 25.12 -22.46 -16.16
CA ARG A 87 24.55 -23.13 -17.34
C ARG A 87 23.15 -22.61 -17.68
N ILE A 88 22.62 -21.70 -16.86
CA ILE A 88 21.29 -21.11 -16.96
C ILE A 88 21.51 -19.60 -16.91
N ASP A 89 21.71 -19.02 -18.08
CA ASP A 89 21.86 -17.60 -18.38
C ASP A 89 20.63 -17.09 -19.16
N ALA A 90 20.59 -15.79 -19.47
CA ALA A 90 19.52 -15.19 -20.25
C ALA A 90 19.30 -15.87 -21.62
N GLN A 91 20.36 -16.10 -22.39
CA GLN A 91 20.28 -16.69 -23.73
C GLN A 91 19.71 -18.11 -23.69
N SER A 92 20.05 -18.90 -22.67
CA SER A 92 19.59 -20.27 -22.48
C SER A 92 18.09 -20.42 -22.21
N ILE A 93 17.40 -19.34 -21.78
CA ILE A 93 15.96 -19.36 -21.48
C ILE A 93 15.11 -18.45 -22.38
N GLU A 94 15.73 -17.53 -23.11
CA GLU A 94 15.07 -16.44 -23.85
C GLU A 94 13.95 -16.93 -24.79
N VAL A 95 14.23 -17.93 -25.62
CA VAL A 95 13.27 -18.42 -26.64
C VAL A 95 12.00 -19.00 -26.02
N ASP A 96 12.12 -19.93 -25.06
CA ASP A 96 10.93 -20.53 -24.41
C ASP A 96 10.26 -19.57 -23.42
N LEU A 97 10.98 -18.63 -22.81
CA LEU A 97 10.42 -17.58 -21.96
C LEU A 97 9.58 -16.61 -22.79
N MET A 98 10.11 -16.13 -23.92
CA MET A 98 9.37 -15.25 -24.84
C MET A 98 8.13 -15.94 -25.38
N LYS A 99 8.25 -17.19 -25.82
CA LYS A 99 7.13 -18.03 -26.27
C LYS A 99 6.06 -18.25 -25.20
N TYR A 100 6.40 -18.27 -23.91
CA TYR A 100 5.43 -18.28 -22.82
C TYR A 100 4.75 -16.91 -22.65
N LEU A 101 5.53 -15.83 -22.57
CA LEU A 101 5.04 -14.47 -22.33
C LEU A 101 4.20 -13.93 -23.51
N ASP A 102 4.46 -14.38 -24.73
CA ASP A 102 3.75 -13.97 -25.94
C ASP A 102 2.23 -14.24 -25.88
N ARG A 103 1.79 -15.24 -25.09
CA ARG A 103 0.36 -15.51 -24.86
C ARG A 103 -0.34 -14.29 -24.26
N ASP A 104 0.28 -13.66 -23.27
CA ASP A 104 -0.35 -12.63 -22.44
C ASP A 104 0.06 -11.21 -22.86
N PHE A 105 1.24 -11.07 -23.49
CA PHE A 105 1.95 -9.78 -23.60
C PHE A 105 2.40 -9.36 -25.01
N ARG A 106 2.31 -10.22 -26.04
CA ARG A 106 2.90 -9.97 -27.37
C ARG A 106 2.58 -8.61 -28.01
N SER A 107 1.34 -8.13 -27.86
CA SER A 107 0.93 -6.82 -28.39
C SER A 107 1.35 -5.65 -27.50
N VAL A 108 1.35 -5.85 -26.18
CA VAL A 108 1.52 -4.81 -25.16
C VAL A 108 2.95 -4.60 -24.67
N TRP A 109 3.88 -5.55 -24.89
CA TRP A 109 5.28 -5.48 -24.46
C TRP A 109 6.26 -5.47 -25.64
N ARG A 110 7.45 -4.94 -25.42
CA ARG A 110 8.67 -5.14 -26.20
C ARG A 110 9.76 -5.55 -25.23
N THR A 111 10.13 -6.83 -25.24
CA THR A 111 10.90 -7.47 -24.18
C THR A 111 12.33 -7.74 -24.63
N VAL A 112 13.30 -7.45 -23.75
CA VAL A 112 14.69 -7.91 -23.86
C VAL A 112 14.98 -8.81 -22.66
N VAL A 113 15.60 -9.96 -22.88
CA VAL A 113 16.12 -10.83 -21.80
C VAL A 113 17.63 -10.66 -21.77
N ALA A 114 18.21 -10.43 -20.60
CA ALA A 114 19.65 -10.21 -20.44
C ALA A 114 20.13 -10.68 -19.07
N ASP A 115 21.40 -11.02 -18.93
CA ASP A 115 21.95 -11.34 -17.60
C ASP A 115 21.96 -10.09 -16.71
N ALA A 116 21.64 -10.28 -15.43
CA ALA A 116 21.68 -9.22 -14.44
C ALA A 116 23.12 -8.70 -14.29
N PRO A 117 23.37 -7.38 -14.40
CA PRO A 117 24.72 -6.83 -14.24
C PRO A 117 25.35 -7.28 -12.92
N PRO A 118 26.68 -7.55 -12.84
CA PRO A 118 27.27 -8.26 -11.70
C PRO A 118 26.99 -7.67 -10.31
N GLY A 119 26.77 -6.36 -10.20
CA GLY A 119 26.29 -5.71 -8.96
C GLY A 119 24.86 -6.13 -8.60
N VAL A 120 23.93 -6.03 -9.56
CA VAL A 120 22.53 -6.46 -9.43
C VAL A 120 22.45 -7.96 -9.09
N ALA A 121 23.16 -8.81 -9.84
CA ALA A 121 23.22 -10.25 -9.60
C ALA A 121 23.80 -10.62 -8.23
N SER A 122 24.71 -9.81 -7.68
CA SER A 122 25.28 -10.02 -6.34
C SER A 122 24.28 -9.66 -5.24
N ILE A 123 23.53 -8.56 -5.39
CA ILE A 123 22.53 -8.14 -4.41
C ILE A 123 21.32 -9.08 -4.45
N ALA A 124 20.73 -9.31 -5.63
CA ALA A 124 19.55 -10.16 -5.81
C ALA A 124 19.72 -11.55 -5.20
N ARG A 125 20.87 -12.21 -5.43
CA ARG A 125 21.16 -13.56 -4.89
C ARG A 125 21.39 -13.58 -3.37
N ARG A 126 21.62 -12.44 -2.72
CA ARG A 126 21.65 -12.31 -1.26
C ARG A 126 20.26 -12.06 -0.70
N ASP A 127 19.64 -10.99 -1.16
CA ASP A 127 18.29 -10.58 -0.80
C ASP A 127 17.71 -9.73 -1.94
N LEU A 128 16.59 -10.21 -2.49
CA LEU A 128 15.88 -9.55 -3.57
C LEU A 128 14.97 -8.42 -3.03
N ALA A 129 14.49 -8.54 -1.79
CA ALA A 129 13.49 -7.65 -1.21
C ALA A 129 14.07 -6.34 -0.63
N SER A 130 15.35 -6.29 -0.28
CA SER A 130 16.05 -5.06 0.13
C SER A 130 16.76 -4.31 -1.01
N ILE A 131 16.50 -4.68 -2.27
CA ILE A 131 16.95 -3.89 -3.42
C ILE A 131 16.28 -2.51 -3.40
N THR A 132 17.08 -1.47 -3.63
CA THR A 132 16.63 -0.11 -3.89
C THR A 132 17.34 0.42 -5.11
N PHE A 133 16.80 1.47 -5.75
CA PHE A 133 17.39 2.03 -6.96
C PHE A 133 18.84 2.46 -6.74
N ASP A 134 19.12 3.09 -5.60
CA ASP A 134 20.48 3.49 -5.25
C ASP A 134 21.39 2.30 -4.95
N SER A 135 20.89 1.18 -4.36
CA SER A 135 21.75 0.02 -4.09
C SER A 135 22.18 -0.73 -5.36
N ILE A 136 21.29 -0.87 -6.36
CA ILE A 136 21.69 -1.43 -7.66
C ILE A 136 22.52 -0.45 -8.51
N ALA A 137 22.17 0.83 -8.53
CA ALA A 137 22.93 1.84 -9.29
C ALA A 137 24.28 2.21 -8.65
N ALA A 138 24.50 1.93 -7.36
CA ALA A 138 25.77 2.20 -6.67
C ALA A 138 26.98 1.51 -7.31
N ALA A 139 26.76 0.41 -8.03
CA ALA A 139 27.80 -0.37 -8.72
C ALA A 139 28.19 0.21 -10.10
N ASP A 140 27.36 1.07 -10.71
CA ASP A 140 27.61 1.60 -12.06
C ASP A 140 28.96 2.37 -12.11
N PRO A 141 29.82 2.12 -13.11
CA PRO A 141 31.07 2.85 -13.29
C PRO A 141 30.79 4.29 -13.74
N VAL A 142 31.30 5.28 -13.00
CA VAL A 142 31.18 6.71 -13.36
C VAL A 142 32.53 7.38 -13.38
N ILE A 143 32.66 8.40 -14.23
CA ILE A 143 33.78 9.34 -14.18
C ILE A 143 33.37 10.43 -13.19
N ALA A 144 33.94 10.40 -11.98
CA ALA A 144 33.81 11.50 -11.03
C ALA A 144 34.80 12.60 -11.43
N LEU A 145 34.31 13.77 -11.84
CA LEU A 145 35.10 14.95 -12.17
C LEU A 145 34.99 15.97 -11.03
N LYS A 146 36.09 16.56 -10.57
CA LYS A 146 36.04 17.62 -9.54
C LYS A 146 35.26 18.84 -10.03
N ARG A 147 34.36 19.40 -9.20
CA ARG A 147 33.53 20.56 -9.60
C ARG A 147 34.30 21.87 -9.76
N ASP A 148 35.41 22.04 -9.07
CA ASP A 148 36.31 23.20 -9.16
C ASP A 148 37.28 23.14 -10.36
N HIS A 149 37.37 22.00 -11.05
CA HIS A 149 38.15 21.87 -12.28
C HIS A 149 37.76 22.95 -13.32
N PRO A 150 38.71 23.64 -14.00
CA PRO A 150 38.38 24.75 -14.90
C PRO A 150 37.35 24.41 -15.99
N ASP A 151 37.48 23.22 -16.60
CA ASP A 151 36.54 22.73 -17.62
C ASP A 151 35.34 21.95 -17.04
N SER A 152 35.09 21.97 -15.72
CA SER A 152 33.95 21.26 -15.09
C SER A 152 32.61 21.73 -15.64
N VAL A 153 32.51 22.97 -16.12
CA VAL A 153 31.32 23.50 -16.80
C VAL A 153 31.15 22.87 -18.19
N ARG A 154 32.24 22.56 -18.89
CA ARG A 154 32.26 22.11 -20.31
C ARG A 154 32.16 20.60 -20.47
N VAL A 155 32.71 19.81 -19.53
CA VAL A 155 32.61 18.34 -19.58
C VAL A 155 31.20 17.88 -19.19
N HIS A 156 30.32 17.62 -20.15
CA HIS A 156 28.96 17.13 -19.90
C HIS A 156 28.81 15.63 -20.12
N PHE A 157 29.53 15.09 -21.10
CA PHE A 157 29.50 13.69 -21.51
C PHE A 157 30.91 13.08 -21.39
N ALA A 158 31.02 11.75 -21.41
CA ALA A 158 32.33 11.09 -21.37
C ALA A 158 33.18 11.42 -22.61
N SER A 159 32.57 11.66 -23.78
CA SER A 159 33.28 12.16 -24.97
C SER A 159 33.96 13.53 -24.75
N ASP A 160 33.40 14.41 -23.91
CA ASP A 160 34.06 15.65 -23.50
C ASP A 160 35.22 15.39 -22.54
N ALA A 161 35.10 14.40 -21.66
CA ALA A 161 36.18 14.00 -20.74
C ALA A 161 37.42 13.54 -21.51
N GLY A 162 37.24 12.85 -22.65
CA GLY A 162 38.32 12.50 -23.58
C GLY A 162 39.01 13.71 -24.24
N ARG A 163 38.36 14.88 -24.29
CA ARG A 163 38.92 16.12 -24.85
C ARG A 163 39.62 16.98 -23.81
N PHE A 164 39.00 17.16 -22.64
CA PHE A 164 39.44 18.15 -21.65
C PHE A 164 40.29 17.62 -20.51
N LEU A 165 40.24 16.32 -20.20
CA LEU A 165 41.00 15.74 -19.08
C LEU A 165 42.35 15.18 -19.54
N GLN A 166 43.36 15.25 -18.69
CA GLN A 166 44.70 14.71 -18.92
C GLN A 166 44.74 13.20 -18.63
N GLY A 167 44.05 12.76 -17.57
CA GLY A 167 43.99 11.35 -17.18
C GLY A 167 42.83 11.06 -16.22
N ILE A 168 42.38 9.81 -16.23
CA ILE A 168 41.29 9.30 -15.40
C ILE A 168 41.80 8.02 -14.69
N PRO A 169 42.41 8.13 -13.50
CA PRO A 169 42.85 6.99 -12.71
C PRO A 169 41.68 6.09 -12.28
N GLY A 170 41.90 4.78 -12.25
CA GLY A 170 40.95 3.77 -11.78
C GLY A 170 41.66 2.52 -11.28
N THR A 171 41.00 1.70 -10.46
CA THR A 171 41.57 0.39 -10.07
C THR A 171 41.74 -0.50 -11.31
N GLN A 172 42.82 -1.27 -11.37
CA GLN A 172 43.18 -2.08 -12.54
C GLN A 172 42.01 -2.91 -13.08
N GLY A 173 41.33 -3.67 -12.21
CA GLY A 173 40.20 -4.52 -12.61
C GLY A 173 39.00 -3.75 -13.18
N ARG A 174 38.73 -2.52 -12.73
CA ARG A 174 37.62 -1.71 -13.27
C ARG A 174 38.01 -0.97 -14.55
N VAL A 175 39.27 -0.60 -14.72
CA VAL A 175 39.79 -0.13 -16.02
C VAL A 175 39.70 -1.25 -17.06
N GLN A 176 40.08 -2.49 -16.69
CA GLN A 176 39.96 -3.66 -17.56
C GLN A 176 38.50 -4.01 -17.90
N ASP A 177 37.59 -4.03 -16.92
CA ASP A 177 36.16 -4.27 -17.16
C ASP A 177 35.54 -3.21 -18.09
N VAL A 178 35.84 -1.93 -17.88
CA VAL A 178 35.35 -0.84 -18.73
C VAL A 178 35.92 -0.92 -20.15
N LEU A 179 37.21 -1.22 -20.32
CA LEU A 179 37.80 -1.37 -21.65
C LEU A 179 37.19 -2.55 -22.42
N ARG A 180 37.02 -3.70 -21.77
CA ARG A 180 36.35 -4.87 -22.34
C ARG A 180 34.93 -4.53 -22.83
N ARG A 181 34.11 -3.91 -21.99
CA ARG A 181 32.73 -3.50 -22.39
C ARG A 181 32.72 -2.54 -23.59
N ILE A 182 33.74 -1.69 -23.72
CA ILE A 182 33.90 -0.82 -24.90
C ILE A 182 34.30 -1.63 -26.13
N GLU A 183 35.09 -2.69 -26.00
CA GLU A 183 35.50 -3.55 -27.13
C GLU A 183 34.36 -4.49 -27.60
N GLU A 184 33.47 -4.87 -26.67
CA GLU A 184 32.24 -5.64 -26.90
C GLU A 184 31.12 -4.79 -27.54
N ASP A 185 31.01 -3.49 -27.20
CA ASP A 185 30.00 -2.57 -27.73
C ASP A 185 30.15 -2.36 -29.26
N PRO A 186 29.12 -2.65 -30.09
CA PRO A 186 29.15 -2.41 -31.54
C PRO A 186 29.45 -0.96 -31.93
N GLU A 187 28.99 0.02 -31.15
CA GLU A 187 29.21 1.45 -31.45
C GLU A 187 30.67 1.88 -31.28
N SER A 188 31.52 1.08 -30.63
CA SER A 188 32.95 1.38 -30.50
C SER A 188 33.68 1.45 -31.84
N LYS A 189 33.13 0.77 -32.86
CA LYS A 189 33.65 0.69 -34.23
C LYS A 189 33.00 1.71 -35.15
N SER A 190 31.70 1.95 -35.04
CA SER A 190 30.97 2.93 -35.87
C SER A 190 31.13 4.38 -35.38
N THR A 191 31.18 4.60 -34.06
CA THR A 191 31.28 5.93 -33.44
C THR A 191 32.49 6.04 -32.48
N PRO A 192 33.75 5.88 -32.92
CA PRO A 192 34.92 5.90 -32.01
C PRO A 192 35.03 7.16 -31.12
N ALA A 193 34.53 8.30 -31.60
CA ALA A 193 34.51 9.57 -30.86
C ALA A 193 33.64 9.53 -29.58
N LYS A 194 32.65 8.62 -29.48
CA LYS A 194 31.85 8.35 -28.28
C LYS A 194 32.73 7.79 -27.13
N PHE A 195 33.80 7.09 -27.48
CA PHE A 195 34.66 6.32 -26.57
C PHE A 195 36.09 6.85 -26.42
N ALA A 196 36.42 8.01 -27.01
CA ALA A 196 37.77 8.61 -26.98
C ALA A 196 38.33 8.93 -25.56
N TRP A 197 37.50 8.85 -24.53
CA TRP A 197 37.93 8.93 -23.12
C TRP A 197 38.65 7.68 -22.62
N LYS A 198 38.53 6.54 -23.31
CA LYS A 198 39.26 5.30 -22.97
C LYS A 198 40.77 5.52 -22.96
N ASP A 199 41.27 6.36 -23.87
CA ASP A 199 42.70 6.70 -24.01
C ASP A 199 43.22 7.55 -22.83
N LYS A 200 42.32 8.07 -21.98
CA LYS A 200 42.63 8.78 -20.74
C LYS A 200 42.65 7.87 -19.51
N LEU A 201 42.11 6.65 -19.59
CA LEU A 201 42.07 5.72 -18.45
C LEU A 201 43.49 5.33 -18.01
N ARG A 202 43.75 5.35 -16.70
CA ARG A 202 45.04 4.94 -16.12
C ARG A 202 44.80 3.93 -15.00
N PRO A 203 45.21 2.65 -15.16
CA PRO A 203 45.12 1.68 -14.07
C PRO A 203 46.14 2.04 -12.98
N ILE A 204 45.69 2.12 -11.73
CA ILE A 204 46.57 2.30 -10.56
C ILE A 204 46.92 0.95 -9.94
N GLN A 205 48.10 0.87 -9.31
CA GLN A 205 48.42 -0.19 -8.34
C GLN A 205 47.83 0.21 -6.99
N GLY A 206 46.73 -0.43 -6.61
CA GLY A 206 46.00 -0.11 -5.38
C GLY A 206 44.55 -0.59 -5.43
N ASP A 207 43.86 -0.45 -4.31
CA ASP A 207 42.45 -0.79 -4.11
C ASP A 207 41.54 0.44 -4.24
N ALA A 208 40.28 0.31 -3.81
CA ALA A 208 39.33 1.42 -3.79
C ALA A 208 39.68 2.51 -2.74
N VAL A 209 40.39 2.17 -1.66
CA VAL A 209 40.83 3.15 -0.65
C VAL A 209 41.97 3.99 -1.22
N ALA A 210 42.99 3.36 -1.79
CA ALA A 210 44.09 4.05 -2.49
C ALA A 210 43.57 4.95 -3.63
N LEU A 211 42.58 4.47 -4.40
CA LEU A 211 41.92 5.28 -5.43
C LEU A 211 41.19 6.50 -4.84
N ARG A 212 40.55 6.36 -3.68
CA ARG A 212 39.86 7.47 -2.99
C ARG A 212 40.84 8.53 -2.51
N ASP A 213 41.99 8.12 -1.96
CA ASP A 213 42.97 9.06 -1.42
C ASP A 213 43.65 9.90 -2.52
N LEU A 214 43.68 9.44 -3.79
CA LEU A 214 44.06 10.27 -4.92
C LEU A 214 43.14 11.49 -5.13
N TRP A 215 41.86 11.44 -4.72
CA TRP A 215 40.96 12.61 -4.84
C TRP A 215 41.49 13.83 -4.09
N LYS A 216 42.15 13.61 -2.96
CA LYS A 216 42.76 14.67 -2.11
C LYS A 216 43.94 15.36 -2.79
N ASN A 217 44.55 14.75 -3.81
CA ASN A 217 45.67 15.32 -4.54
C ASN A 217 45.17 16.36 -5.55
N GLU A 218 45.72 17.56 -5.53
CA GLU A 218 45.39 18.66 -6.44
C GLU A 218 45.57 18.27 -7.92
N SER A 219 46.57 17.43 -8.25
CA SER A 219 46.82 17.01 -9.64
C SER A 219 45.85 15.93 -10.17
N THR A 220 44.92 15.44 -9.35
CA THR A 220 43.86 14.51 -9.79
C THR A 220 42.62 15.29 -10.22
N GLU A 221 42.39 15.39 -11.53
CA GLU A 221 41.24 16.09 -12.13
C GLU A 221 39.93 15.29 -11.96
N ALA A 222 40.00 13.97 -12.20
CA ALA A 222 38.87 13.05 -12.18
C ALA A 222 39.31 11.63 -11.80
N LEU A 223 38.35 10.74 -11.49
CA LEU A 223 38.57 9.32 -11.21
C LEU A 223 37.50 8.45 -11.88
N LEU A 224 37.87 7.23 -12.30
CA LEU A 224 36.93 6.16 -12.65
C LEU A 224 36.56 5.41 -11.37
N VAL A 225 35.41 5.72 -10.79
CA VAL A 225 34.89 5.17 -9.52
C VAL A 225 33.55 4.47 -9.76
N SER A 226 33.04 3.70 -8.79
CA SER A 226 31.62 3.28 -8.83
C SER A 226 30.76 4.43 -8.31
N ARG A 227 29.49 4.50 -8.72
CA ARG A 227 28.58 5.59 -8.35
C ARG A 227 28.54 5.85 -6.84
N GLY A 228 28.28 4.81 -6.03
CA GLY A 228 28.21 4.95 -4.57
C GLY A 228 29.54 5.32 -3.90
N MET A 229 30.68 5.08 -4.57
CA MET A 229 31.97 5.60 -4.15
C MET A 229 32.13 7.07 -4.52
N ALA A 230 31.65 7.47 -5.70
CA ALA A 230 31.68 8.85 -6.17
C ALA A 230 30.81 9.79 -5.31
N ASP A 231 29.66 9.31 -4.83
CA ASP A 231 28.79 10.05 -3.92
C ASP A 231 29.46 10.32 -2.54
N SER A 232 30.57 9.63 -2.21
CA SER A 232 31.40 9.91 -1.01
C SER A 232 32.50 10.96 -1.23
N LEU A 233 32.64 11.52 -2.45
CA LEU A 233 33.66 12.49 -2.81
C LEU A 233 33.12 13.92 -2.68
N SER A 234 33.14 14.45 -1.46
CA SER A 234 32.56 15.76 -1.11
C SER A 234 33.54 16.94 -1.21
N GLU A 235 34.85 16.70 -1.13
CA GLU A 235 35.88 17.72 -1.01
C GLU A 235 36.98 17.55 -2.09
N PRO A 236 36.92 18.29 -3.21
CA PRO A 236 35.75 19.02 -3.72
C PRO A 236 34.66 18.06 -4.21
N GLU A 237 33.42 18.55 -4.33
CA GLU A 237 32.26 17.72 -4.70
C GLU A 237 32.42 17.12 -6.11
N ALA A 238 32.16 15.82 -6.26
CA ALA A 238 32.17 15.15 -7.55
C ALA A 238 30.99 15.54 -8.45
N LYS A 239 31.30 16.00 -9.68
CA LYS A 239 30.38 16.00 -10.81
C LYS A 239 30.41 14.61 -11.44
N LEU A 240 29.34 13.84 -11.26
CA LEU A 240 29.19 12.53 -11.89
C LEU A 240 28.94 12.68 -13.41
N ILE A 241 29.85 12.12 -14.21
CA ILE A 241 29.69 11.91 -15.65
C ILE A 241 29.49 10.42 -15.89
N VAL A 242 28.34 10.04 -16.46
CA VAL A 242 28.03 8.65 -16.79
C VAL A 242 28.66 8.32 -18.14
N PRO A 243 29.55 7.30 -18.24
CA PRO A 243 30.05 6.83 -19.51
C PRO A 243 28.95 6.07 -20.26
N PRO A 244 28.91 6.10 -21.61
CA PRO A 244 27.91 5.36 -22.36
C PRO A 244 28.36 3.90 -22.52
N LEU A 245 28.18 3.11 -21.47
CA LEU A 245 28.50 1.68 -21.43
C LEU A 245 27.22 0.85 -21.31
N GLN A 246 27.18 -0.28 -22.02
CA GLN A 246 26.12 -1.27 -21.89
C GLN A 246 26.10 -1.94 -20.49
N GLY A 247 24.94 -2.45 -20.10
CA GLY A 247 24.75 -3.12 -18.81
C GLY A 247 24.86 -2.22 -17.57
N GLN A 248 24.60 -0.91 -17.71
CA GLN A 248 24.46 0.02 -16.58
C GLN A 248 23.00 0.19 -16.17
N VAL A 249 22.75 0.28 -14.87
CA VAL A 249 21.41 0.51 -14.31
C VAL A 249 20.87 1.89 -14.71
N ILE A 250 21.73 2.92 -14.68
CA ILE A 250 21.38 4.29 -15.06
C ILE A 250 20.97 4.42 -16.53
N GLU A 251 21.48 3.57 -17.43
CA GLU A 251 21.04 3.55 -18.82
C GLU A 251 19.79 2.68 -19.01
N ALA A 252 19.70 1.53 -18.34
CA ALA A 252 18.52 0.66 -18.41
C ALA A 252 17.22 1.41 -18.03
N ILE A 253 17.23 2.21 -16.96
CA ILE A 253 16.04 2.98 -16.52
C ILE A 253 15.62 4.14 -17.46
N LYS A 254 16.35 4.39 -18.55
CA LYS A 254 15.93 5.34 -19.62
C LYS A 254 15.27 4.63 -20.80
N HIS A 255 15.84 3.48 -21.17
CA HIS A 255 15.45 2.71 -22.35
C HIS A 255 14.29 1.75 -22.06
N PHE A 256 14.14 1.31 -20.82
CA PHE A 256 13.03 0.44 -20.40
C PHE A 256 12.05 1.20 -19.50
N ASP A 257 10.78 0.79 -19.57
CA ASP A 257 9.65 1.29 -18.78
C ASP A 257 9.43 0.46 -17.51
N LYS A 258 9.71 -0.85 -17.60
CA LYS A 258 9.78 -1.77 -16.46
C LYS A 258 11.00 -2.68 -16.57
N ILE A 259 11.58 -3.03 -15.43
CA ILE A 259 12.69 -3.98 -15.33
C ILE A 259 12.30 -5.06 -14.32
N TYR A 260 12.40 -6.33 -14.69
CA TYR A 260 12.22 -7.47 -13.79
C TYR A 260 13.58 -8.00 -13.35
N VAL A 261 13.79 -8.13 -12.04
CA VAL A 261 14.96 -8.81 -11.48
C VAL A 261 14.53 -10.22 -11.11
N VAL A 262 15.06 -11.21 -11.82
CA VAL A 262 14.75 -12.64 -11.68
C VAL A 262 15.90 -13.34 -10.97
N ARG A 263 15.69 -13.80 -9.74
CA ARG A 263 16.61 -14.67 -9.02
C ARG A 263 16.26 -16.12 -9.30
N LEU A 264 17.24 -16.90 -9.77
CA LEU A 264 17.10 -18.35 -9.93
C LEU A 264 17.95 -19.06 -8.88
N GLN A 265 17.33 -19.91 -8.07
CA GLN A 265 18.02 -20.78 -7.11
C GLN A 265 17.78 -22.23 -7.52
N THR A 266 18.71 -22.77 -8.30
CA THR A 266 18.59 -24.07 -8.97
C THR A 266 19.40 -25.18 -8.28
N LYS A 267 20.15 -24.83 -7.23
CA LYS A 267 20.94 -25.74 -6.37
C LYS A 267 20.24 -26.10 -5.05
N VAL A 268 19.08 -25.51 -4.78
CA VAL A 268 18.16 -25.89 -3.70
C VAL A 268 17.09 -26.86 -4.22
N ALA A 269 16.41 -27.56 -3.31
CA ALA A 269 15.35 -28.52 -3.62
C ALA A 269 14.13 -28.27 -2.71
N PRO A 270 12.94 -27.93 -3.25
CA PRO A 270 12.69 -27.59 -4.66
C PRO A 270 13.53 -26.40 -5.13
N GLY A 271 13.67 -26.22 -6.45
CA GLY A 271 14.27 -25.00 -6.98
C GLY A 271 13.34 -23.81 -6.75
N THR A 272 13.85 -22.58 -6.75
CA THR A 272 13.01 -21.38 -6.67
C THR A 272 13.31 -20.37 -7.78
N VAL A 273 12.25 -19.67 -8.17
CA VAL A 273 12.27 -18.49 -9.03
C VAL A 273 11.63 -17.35 -8.26
N ASP A 274 12.40 -16.31 -7.96
CA ASP A 274 11.91 -15.12 -7.28
C ASP A 274 12.00 -13.92 -8.22
N VAL A 275 10.90 -13.20 -8.41
CA VAL A 275 10.82 -12.07 -9.35
C VAL A 275 10.35 -10.82 -8.65
N MET A 276 11.03 -9.70 -8.92
CA MET A 276 10.63 -8.38 -8.45
C MET A 276 10.57 -7.40 -9.62
N GLU A 277 9.47 -6.63 -9.71
CA GLU A 277 9.30 -5.55 -10.69
C GLU A 277 9.92 -4.24 -10.20
N LEU A 278 10.57 -3.50 -11.10
CA LEU A 278 10.92 -2.09 -10.97
C LEU A 278 10.20 -1.27 -12.05
N ASP A 279 9.34 -0.34 -11.63
CA ASP A 279 8.81 0.72 -12.51
C ASP A 279 9.85 1.84 -12.65
N THR A 280 10.38 2.05 -13.86
CA THR A 280 11.57 2.91 -14.05
C THR A 280 11.25 4.40 -13.95
N LEU A 281 10.03 4.80 -14.33
CA LEU A 281 9.56 6.18 -14.22
C LEU A 281 9.36 6.56 -12.75
N MET A 282 8.77 5.68 -11.94
CA MET A 282 8.47 5.96 -10.53
C MET A 282 9.55 5.46 -9.56
N GLN A 283 10.59 4.81 -10.06
CA GLN A 283 11.69 4.18 -9.29
C GLN A 283 11.17 3.31 -8.14
N HIS A 284 10.05 2.64 -8.37
CA HIS A 284 9.29 1.90 -7.38
C HIS A 284 9.43 0.40 -7.62
N PHE A 285 9.73 -0.32 -6.55
CA PHE A 285 9.84 -1.77 -6.55
C PHE A 285 8.55 -2.40 -6.01
N GLY A 286 8.03 -3.40 -6.71
CA GLY A 286 6.88 -4.19 -6.25
C GLY A 286 7.26 -5.22 -5.17
N ASP A 287 6.26 -5.91 -4.62
CA ASP A 287 6.50 -7.10 -3.80
C ASP A 287 7.25 -8.18 -4.60
N VAL A 288 8.08 -8.98 -3.92
CA VAL A 288 8.70 -10.17 -4.52
C VAL A 288 7.63 -11.25 -4.74
N VAL A 289 7.55 -11.77 -5.96
CA VAL A 289 6.78 -12.96 -6.32
C VAL A 289 7.68 -14.18 -6.24
N HIS A 290 7.33 -15.12 -5.36
CA HIS A 290 8.00 -16.40 -5.19
C HIS A 290 7.28 -17.49 -5.98
N HIS A 291 8.02 -18.34 -6.69
CA HIS A 291 7.50 -19.50 -7.41
C HIS A 291 8.42 -20.71 -7.23
N GLU A 292 7.89 -21.86 -6.83
CA GLU A 292 8.64 -23.11 -6.76
C GLU A 292 8.85 -23.71 -8.16
N MET A 293 10.03 -24.26 -8.41
CA MET A 293 10.41 -24.85 -9.69
C MET A 293 10.57 -26.36 -9.50
N VAL A 294 9.65 -27.13 -10.09
CA VAL A 294 9.59 -28.60 -9.97
C VAL A 294 10.75 -29.25 -10.74
N SER A 295 11.08 -28.75 -11.94
CA SER A 295 12.19 -29.26 -12.74
C SER A 295 13.06 -28.15 -13.34
N ARG A 296 14.37 -28.43 -13.49
CA ARG A 296 15.30 -27.60 -14.27
C ARG A 296 14.94 -27.50 -15.76
N SER A 297 14.09 -28.38 -16.28
CA SER A 297 13.53 -28.26 -17.63
C SER A 297 12.41 -27.22 -17.75
N GLU A 298 11.93 -26.68 -16.62
CA GLU A 298 10.77 -25.78 -16.56
C GLU A 298 11.16 -24.35 -16.17
N VAL A 299 12.46 -24.02 -16.06
CA VAL A 299 12.98 -22.69 -15.67
C VAL A 299 12.28 -21.57 -16.44
N ALA A 300 12.28 -21.64 -17.78
CA ALA A 300 11.67 -20.61 -18.64
C ALA A 300 10.17 -20.44 -18.37
N MET A 301 9.45 -21.53 -18.08
CA MET A 301 8.03 -21.50 -17.73
C MET A 301 7.80 -20.91 -16.33
N SER A 302 8.60 -21.32 -15.33
CA SER A 302 8.53 -20.78 -13.96
C SER A 302 8.85 -19.28 -13.92
N VAL A 303 9.84 -18.83 -14.70
CA VAL A 303 10.11 -17.40 -14.90
C VAL A 303 8.95 -16.71 -15.60
N GLY A 304 8.39 -17.31 -16.65
CA GLY A 304 7.23 -16.77 -17.36
C GLY A 304 6.00 -16.57 -16.45
N VAL A 305 5.69 -17.55 -15.60
CA VAL A 305 4.64 -17.43 -14.58
C VAL A 305 4.98 -16.31 -13.59
N ALA A 306 6.15 -16.34 -12.97
CA ALA A 306 6.51 -15.37 -11.93
C ALA A 306 6.58 -13.92 -12.44
N VAL A 307 7.06 -13.70 -13.67
CA VAL A 307 7.06 -12.38 -14.35
C VAL A 307 5.63 -11.91 -14.65
N ARG A 308 4.77 -12.77 -15.22
CA ARG A 308 3.35 -12.45 -15.45
C ARG A 308 2.62 -12.11 -14.16
N ASP A 309 2.96 -12.79 -13.07
CA ASP A 309 2.35 -12.63 -11.76
C ASP A 309 2.87 -11.38 -11.01
N ALA A 310 4.14 -11.00 -11.21
CA ALA A 310 4.70 -9.75 -10.72
C ALA A 310 4.17 -8.51 -11.46
N PHE A 311 3.72 -8.66 -12.72
CA PHE A 311 3.32 -7.54 -13.56
C PHE A 311 2.22 -6.65 -12.93
N SER A 312 2.56 -5.38 -12.76
CA SER A 312 1.69 -4.34 -12.21
C SER A 312 1.38 -3.27 -13.27
N PRO A 313 0.17 -3.31 -13.89
CA PRO A 313 -0.28 -2.31 -14.86
C PRO A 313 -0.20 -0.88 -14.34
N VAL A 314 0.18 0.03 -15.24
CA VAL A 314 0.36 1.46 -14.98
C VAL A 314 -0.83 2.26 -15.50
N VAL A 315 -1.44 3.06 -14.62
CA VAL A 315 -2.46 4.05 -14.96
C VAL A 315 -1.88 5.45 -14.85
N ARG A 316 -1.98 6.27 -15.89
CA ARG A 316 -1.65 7.71 -15.84
C ARG A 316 -2.83 8.49 -15.29
N ILE A 317 -2.65 9.20 -14.18
CA ILE A 317 -3.72 9.95 -13.53
C ILE A 317 -3.87 11.32 -14.19
N ASP A 318 -4.81 11.43 -15.13
CA ASP A 318 -5.00 12.62 -15.95
C ASP A 318 -5.81 13.72 -15.26
N ASN A 319 -6.76 13.35 -14.40
CA ASN A 319 -7.51 14.25 -13.51
C ASN A 319 -7.51 13.71 -12.07
N ALA A 320 -7.38 14.62 -11.10
CA ALA A 320 -7.41 14.30 -9.67
C ALA A 320 -8.29 15.31 -8.92
N GLY A 321 -9.43 14.84 -8.43
CA GLY A 321 -10.30 15.55 -7.50
C GLY A 321 -9.84 15.39 -6.05
N LYS A 322 -10.70 15.79 -5.10
CA LYS A 322 -10.38 15.73 -3.66
C LYS A 322 -10.47 14.30 -3.11
N ASN A 323 -11.49 13.57 -3.55
CA ASN A 323 -11.82 12.21 -3.10
C ASN A 323 -11.86 11.21 -4.27
N ASN A 324 -11.53 11.61 -5.50
CA ASN A 324 -11.64 10.78 -6.70
C ASN A 324 -10.58 11.15 -7.75
N ALA A 325 -10.40 10.29 -8.75
CA ALA A 325 -9.47 10.46 -9.86
C ALA A 325 -9.98 9.76 -11.12
N THR A 326 -9.51 10.21 -12.28
CA THR A 326 -9.69 9.48 -13.55
C THR A 326 -8.33 9.32 -14.23
N GLY A 327 -8.05 8.14 -14.75
CA GLY A 327 -6.78 7.84 -15.40
C GLY A 327 -6.91 6.92 -16.61
N LEU A 328 -5.85 6.88 -17.40
CA LEU A 328 -5.74 6.08 -18.63
C LEU A 328 -4.76 4.93 -18.40
N VAL A 329 -5.17 3.70 -18.65
CA VAL A 329 -4.36 2.48 -18.50
C VAL A 329 -3.37 2.40 -19.68
N ARG A 330 -2.08 2.20 -19.41
CA ARG A 330 -1.08 2.08 -20.49
C ARG A 330 -1.31 0.82 -21.32
N ALA A 331 -1.13 0.90 -22.64
CA ALA A 331 -1.21 -0.21 -23.59
C ALA A 331 -2.55 -0.99 -23.63
N ALA A 332 -3.58 -0.60 -22.87
CA ALA A 332 -4.84 -1.35 -22.80
C ALA A 332 -5.60 -1.41 -24.14
N GLY A 333 -5.41 -0.45 -25.05
CA GLY A 333 -5.95 -0.49 -26.42
C GLY A 333 -5.23 -1.45 -27.38
N LEU A 334 -4.12 -2.07 -26.94
CA LEU A 334 -3.40 -3.12 -27.68
C LEU A 334 -3.77 -4.54 -27.20
N ALA A 335 -4.46 -4.69 -26.07
CA ALA A 335 -4.96 -5.98 -25.61
C ALA A 335 -6.34 -6.26 -26.21
N LEU A 336 -6.49 -7.44 -26.81
CA LEU A 336 -7.74 -7.92 -27.41
C LEU A 336 -8.37 -9.08 -26.60
N ASP A 337 -7.59 -9.66 -25.68
CA ASP A 337 -8.06 -10.67 -24.73
C ASP A 337 -8.59 -9.98 -23.46
N PRO A 338 -9.88 -10.10 -23.13
CA PRO A 338 -10.46 -9.51 -21.92
C PRO A 338 -9.76 -9.93 -20.63
N ASP A 339 -9.18 -11.14 -20.57
CA ASP A 339 -8.45 -11.68 -19.42
C ASP A 339 -6.95 -11.37 -19.46
N SER A 340 -6.48 -10.56 -20.42
CA SER A 340 -5.09 -10.09 -20.46
C SER A 340 -4.70 -9.39 -19.14
N PRO A 341 -3.52 -9.71 -18.57
CA PRO A 341 -3.04 -9.09 -17.33
C PRO A 341 -2.94 -7.56 -17.35
N ILE A 342 -3.05 -6.88 -18.50
CA ILE A 342 -3.01 -5.42 -18.59
C ILE A 342 -4.26 -4.72 -18.04
N HIS A 343 -5.44 -5.35 -18.12
CA HIS A 343 -6.69 -4.69 -17.78
C HIS A 343 -6.75 -4.37 -16.28
N VAL A 344 -7.33 -3.21 -15.96
CA VAL A 344 -7.53 -2.70 -14.60
C VAL A 344 -9.04 -2.62 -14.36
N ARG A 345 -9.55 -3.57 -13.59
CA ARG A 345 -10.98 -3.88 -13.47
C ARG A 345 -11.64 -3.18 -12.29
N VAL A 346 -12.95 -2.98 -12.36
CA VAL A 346 -13.77 -2.50 -11.22
C VAL A 346 -13.58 -3.40 -10.00
N GLY A 347 -13.39 -2.79 -8.83
CA GLY A 347 -13.09 -3.49 -7.56
C GLY A 347 -11.59 -3.70 -7.28
N GLU A 348 -10.70 -3.51 -8.24
CA GLU A 348 -9.25 -3.55 -8.01
C GLU A 348 -8.76 -2.29 -7.26
N VAL A 349 -7.56 -2.38 -6.68
CA VAL A 349 -6.91 -1.29 -5.94
C VAL A 349 -5.55 -0.96 -6.55
N LEU A 350 -5.22 0.33 -6.60
CA LEU A 350 -3.94 0.84 -7.05
C LEU A 350 -3.28 1.72 -5.98
N VAL A 351 -1.95 1.68 -5.91
CA VAL A 351 -1.16 2.66 -5.15
C VAL A 351 -0.90 3.88 -6.05
N PRO A 352 -1.29 5.10 -5.63
CA PRO A 352 -0.95 6.33 -6.32
C PRO A 352 0.51 6.74 -6.00
N LEU A 353 1.29 6.98 -7.04
CA LEU A 353 2.68 7.42 -6.98
C LEU A 353 2.82 8.82 -7.59
N VAL A 354 3.67 9.66 -6.99
CA VAL A 354 3.87 11.05 -7.42
C VAL A 354 5.35 11.37 -7.55
N ARG A 355 5.75 11.78 -8.76
CA ARG A 355 7.13 12.20 -9.08
C ARG A 355 7.14 13.67 -9.48
N LYS A 356 8.05 14.45 -8.87
CA LYS A 356 8.24 15.88 -9.12
C LYS A 356 9.69 16.13 -9.53
N ASP A 357 9.92 16.58 -10.75
CA ASP A 357 11.27 16.72 -11.30
C ASP A 357 11.79 18.15 -11.23
N ASN A 358 13.11 18.30 -11.08
CA ASN A 358 13.80 19.58 -11.21
C ASN A 358 13.90 20.03 -12.68
N ARG A 359 14.57 21.18 -12.95
CA ARG A 359 14.74 21.69 -14.33
C ARG A 359 15.60 20.81 -15.24
N LYS A 360 16.25 19.77 -14.70
CA LYS A 360 17.16 18.83 -15.39
C LYS A 360 16.59 17.39 -15.45
N GLY A 361 15.29 17.20 -15.20
CA GLY A 361 14.65 15.87 -15.25
C GLY A 361 15.11 14.87 -14.18
N ARG A 362 15.72 15.35 -13.08
CA ARG A 362 16.00 14.50 -11.89
C ARG A 362 14.88 14.70 -10.86
N PRO A 363 14.43 13.64 -10.16
CA PRO A 363 13.42 13.76 -9.13
C PRO A 363 13.89 14.64 -7.95
N LEU A 364 12.94 15.38 -7.38
CA LEU A 364 13.01 16.10 -6.09
C LEU A 364 12.11 15.43 -5.04
N THR A 365 11.12 14.68 -5.50
CA THR A 365 10.20 13.86 -4.70
C THR A 365 9.71 12.77 -5.62
N ILE A 366 9.69 11.53 -5.17
CA ILE A 366 9.34 10.34 -5.95
C ILE A 366 8.86 9.24 -4.99
N GLY A 367 8.05 8.31 -5.47
CA GLY A 367 7.52 7.18 -4.70
C GLY A 367 5.99 7.22 -4.52
N PRO A 368 5.44 6.26 -3.73
CA PRO A 368 4.03 6.16 -3.39
C PRO A 368 3.58 7.28 -2.43
N LEU A 369 2.27 7.41 -2.24
CA LEU A 369 1.69 8.27 -1.20
C LEU A 369 1.30 7.44 0.03
N ASP A 370 2.00 7.66 1.16
CA ASP A 370 1.76 6.96 2.44
C ASP A 370 0.28 6.92 2.84
N PHE A 371 -0.21 5.71 3.15
CA PHE A 371 -1.59 5.43 3.53
C PHE A 371 -2.64 5.97 2.55
N ALA A 372 -2.32 6.03 1.26
CA ALA A 372 -3.26 6.42 0.22
C ALA A 372 -3.40 5.35 -0.87
N TYR A 373 -4.63 5.10 -1.30
CA TYR A 373 -4.98 4.12 -2.33
C TYR A 373 -6.09 4.67 -3.24
N LEU A 374 -6.16 4.10 -4.44
CA LEU A 374 -7.21 4.33 -5.44
C LEU A 374 -8.01 3.03 -5.61
N TYR A 375 -9.32 3.07 -5.41
CA TYR A 375 -10.23 1.94 -5.62
C TYR A 375 -11.00 2.14 -6.93
N VAL A 376 -10.96 1.18 -7.85
CA VAL A 376 -11.61 1.31 -9.16
C VAL A 376 -13.12 1.16 -9.04
N THR A 377 -13.87 2.19 -9.44
CA THR A 377 -15.34 2.24 -9.33
C THR A 377 -16.04 2.13 -10.68
N GLU A 378 -15.43 2.62 -11.77
CA GLU A 378 -15.95 2.48 -13.13
C GLU A 378 -14.82 2.28 -14.14
N GLU A 379 -15.11 1.55 -15.22
CA GLU A 379 -14.21 1.29 -16.35
C GLU A 379 -14.87 1.80 -17.66
N ASP A 380 -14.16 2.61 -18.44
CA ASP A 380 -14.57 3.10 -19.76
C ASP A 380 -13.43 2.86 -20.76
N LYS A 381 -13.50 1.69 -21.41
CA LYS A 381 -12.57 1.16 -22.42
C LYS A 381 -11.13 1.03 -21.91
N HIS A 382 -10.31 2.06 -22.11
CA HIS A 382 -8.90 2.11 -21.70
C HIS A 382 -8.69 3.02 -20.49
N SER A 383 -9.78 3.61 -19.96
CA SER A 383 -9.75 4.56 -18.86
C SER A 383 -10.55 4.06 -17.67
N VAL A 384 -10.14 4.48 -16.47
CA VAL A 384 -10.74 4.07 -15.20
C VAL A 384 -11.06 5.29 -14.34
N LYS A 385 -12.21 5.23 -13.66
CA LYS A 385 -12.57 6.14 -12.57
C LYS A 385 -12.31 5.44 -11.25
N MET A 386 -11.78 6.20 -10.29
CA MET A 386 -11.31 5.67 -9.02
C MET A 386 -11.67 6.61 -7.87
N ASP A 387 -12.05 6.05 -6.73
CA ASP A 387 -12.16 6.81 -5.48
C ASP A 387 -10.83 6.80 -4.72
N PHE A 388 -10.45 7.95 -4.17
CA PHE A 388 -9.17 8.23 -3.53
C PHE A 388 -9.33 8.26 -2.00
N TYR A 389 -8.83 7.20 -1.36
CA TYR A 389 -8.82 7.07 0.09
C TYR A 389 -7.41 7.36 0.60
N SER A 390 -7.25 8.43 1.40
CA SER A 390 -5.98 8.76 2.08
C SER A 390 -6.14 8.87 3.60
N GLY A 391 -5.15 8.38 4.34
CA GLY A 391 -5.10 8.47 5.80
C GLY A 391 -4.54 9.79 6.33
N ARG A 392 -3.70 10.47 5.54
CA ARG A 392 -3.09 11.77 5.88
C ARG A 392 -3.73 12.90 5.06
N MET A 393 -3.40 14.15 5.36
CA MET A 393 -3.76 15.32 4.53
C MET A 393 -2.94 15.42 3.23
N THR A 394 -2.50 14.28 2.66
CA THR A 394 -1.89 14.21 1.34
C THR A 394 -2.99 14.38 0.28
N THR A 395 -2.69 15.15 -0.77
CA THR A 395 -3.64 15.35 -1.88
C THR A 395 -3.01 14.89 -3.19
N LEU A 396 -3.79 14.17 -3.98
CA LEU A 396 -3.48 13.83 -5.36
C LEU A 396 -3.63 15.05 -6.29
N GLN A 397 -4.27 16.12 -5.82
CA GLN A 397 -4.55 17.36 -6.53
C GLN A 397 -3.31 18.22 -6.82
N GLY A 398 -3.52 19.36 -7.50
CA GLY A 398 -2.49 20.34 -7.84
C GLY A 398 -2.29 20.53 -9.35
N ARG A 399 -1.56 21.59 -9.73
CA ARG A 399 -1.39 22.04 -11.12
C ARG A 399 -0.77 20.97 -12.03
N LYS A 400 -1.44 20.65 -13.14
CA LYS A 400 -0.90 19.80 -14.23
C LYS A 400 0.31 20.51 -14.86
N ASN A 401 1.42 19.80 -15.01
CA ASN A 401 2.73 20.33 -15.40
C ASN A 401 3.60 19.16 -15.88
N ASN A 402 4.35 19.31 -16.97
CA ASN A 402 5.19 18.27 -17.56
C ASN A 402 6.33 17.78 -16.62
N ARG A 403 6.57 18.47 -15.50
CA ARG A 403 7.51 18.09 -14.44
C ARG A 403 6.84 17.44 -13.21
N THR A 404 5.55 17.12 -13.27
CA THR A 404 4.81 16.43 -12.21
C THR A 404 4.10 15.21 -12.80
N HIS A 405 4.66 14.02 -12.58
CA HIS A 405 4.04 12.77 -13.00
C HIS A 405 3.15 12.24 -11.87
N ARG A 406 1.98 11.73 -12.24
CA ARG A 406 1.04 11.05 -11.34
C ARG A 406 0.66 9.74 -11.99
N MET A 407 1.12 8.65 -11.40
CA MET A 407 0.86 7.30 -11.89
C MET A 407 0.13 6.54 -10.79
N ALA A 408 -0.53 5.45 -11.14
CA ALA A 408 -0.97 4.45 -10.20
C ALA A 408 -0.54 3.07 -10.70
N LEU A 409 -0.10 2.21 -9.78
CA LEU A 409 0.24 0.81 -10.05
C LEU A 409 -0.82 -0.08 -9.40
N ARG A 410 -1.40 -1.02 -10.15
CA ARG A 410 -2.34 -2.00 -9.59
C ARG A 410 -1.61 -2.90 -8.58
N LEU A 411 -2.27 -3.13 -7.44
CA LEU A 411 -1.84 -4.10 -6.44
C LEU A 411 -2.38 -5.51 -6.67
N ARG A 412 -1.61 -6.51 -6.25
CA ARG A 412 -1.99 -7.93 -6.19
C ARG A 412 -1.66 -8.49 -4.79
N PRO A 413 -2.56 -8.35 -3.78
CA PRO A 413 -2.26 -8.73 -2.39
C PRO A 413 -2.06 -10.25 -2.20
N ARG A 414 -0.80 -10.68 -2.05
CA ARG A 414 -0.41 -12.10 -2.03
C ARG A 414 -0.62 -12.80 -0.69
N ARG A 415 -0.33 -12.12 0.42
CA ARG A 415 -0.48 -12.65 1.80
C ARG A 415 -1.95 -12.53 2.21
N ASP A 416 -2.41 -13.24 3.25
CA ASP A 416 -3.82 -13.10 3.72
C ASP A 416 -3.99 -12.11 4.89
N THR A 417 -2.87 -11.65 5.45
CA THR A 417 -2.83 -10.65 6.51
C THR A 417 -1.73 -9.61 6.26
N THR A 418 -1.84 -8.48 6.94
CA THR A 418 -0.81 -7.45 7.08
C THR A 418 -0.66 -7.10 8.56
N THR A 419 0.56 -7.13 9.09
CA THR A 419 0.87 -6.69 10.45
C THR A 419 0.90 -5.18 10.51
N LEU A 420 -0.11 -4.53 11.09
CA LEU A 420 -0.06 -3.09 11.35
C LEU A 420 0.62 -2.83 12.70
N ARG A 421 1.68 -2.01 12.73
CA ARG A 421 2.32 -1.52 13.95
C ARG A 421 2.04 -0.02 14.14
N LEU A 422 1.49 0.35 15.29
CA LEU A 422 1.28 1.72 15.74
C LEU A 422 2.37 2.12 16.74
N HIS A 423 3.00 3.27 16.53
CA HIS A 423 3.99 3.83 17.45
C HIS A 423 3.82 5.35 17.57
N ALA A 424 4.41 5.93 18.62
CA ALA A 424 4.36 7.36 18.85
C ALA A 424 5.18 8.13 17.81
N LYS A 425 4.63 9.25 17.35
CA LYS A 425 5.18 10.03 16.24
C LYS A 425 6.56 10.61 16.56
N GLY A 426 7.57 10.10 15.86
CA GLY A 426 8.98 10.45 16.05
C GLY A 426 9.75 9.48 16.96
N GLU A 427 9.07 8.54 17.61
CA GLU A 427 9.64 7.59 18.56
C GLU A 427 9.28 6.14 18.12
N PRO A 428 10.05 5.51 17.22
CA PRO A 428 9.78 4.16 16.67
C PRO A 428 9.75 3.04 17.70
N ASP A 429 10.38 3.26 18.86
CA ASP A 429 10.52 2.32 19.96
C ASP A 429 9.44 2.48 21.04
N GLN A 430 8.56 3.49 20.94
CA GLN A 430 7.42 3.69 21.83
C GLN A 430 6.12 3.16 21.16
N PRO A 431 5.71 1.90 21.42
CA PRO A 431 4.50 1.33 20.85
C PRO A 431 3.23 1.96 21.44
N LEU A 432 2.17 2.04 20.64
CA LEU A 432 0.85 2.48 21.09
C LEU A 432 0.00 1.26 21.45
N ILE A 433 0.01 0.91 22.75
CA ILE A 433 -0.53 -0.33 23.31
C ILE A 433 -2.02 -0.21 23.61
N GLY A 434 -2.82 -1.21 23.24
CA GLY A 434 -4.26 -1.28 23.56
C GLY A 434 -5.16 -0.33 22.77
N TYR A 435 -4.64 0.33 21.74
CA TYR A 435 -5.40 1.24 20.87
C TYR A 435 -6.38 0.42 20.02
N GLU A 436 -7.61 0.90 19.88
CA GLU A 436 -8.70 0.19 19.20
C GLU A 436 -8.72 0.48 17.71
N LEU A 437 -8.96 -0.54 16.88
CA LEU A 437 -9.12 -0.37 15.45
C LEU A 437 -10.52 -0.81 15.01
N HIS A 438 -11.20 0.08 14.31
CA HIS A 438 -12.48 -0.19 13.67
C HIS A 438 -12.35 -0.16 12.15
N GLY A 439 -12.96 -1.12 11.47
CA GLY A 439 -13.13 -1.09 10.02
C GLY A 439 -14.36 -0.26 9.70
N LYS A 440 -14.22 0.78 8.88
CA LYS A 440 -15.35 1.44 8.24
C LYS A 440 -15.56 0.81 6.86
N GLU A 441 -16.80 0.48 6.53
CA GLU A 441 -17.17 0.15 5.15
C GLU A 441 -16.88 1.34 4.21
N LEU A 442 -16.58 1.06 2.95
CA LEU A 442 -16.28 2.09 1.96
C LEU A 442 -17.54 2.92 1.63
N ASP A 443 -18.68 2.24 1.47
CA ASP A 443 -19.92 2.81 0.92
C ASP A 443 -20.89 3.31 2.01
N SER A 444 -20.85 2.73 3.22
CA SER A 444 -21.77 3.04 4.33
C SER A 444 -21.09 3.85 5.45
N THR A 445 -21.80 4.18 6.52
CA THR A 445 -21.24 4.81 7.73
C THR A 445 -21.00 3.83 8.88
N SER A 446 -21.16 2.51 8.67
CA SER A 446 -20.93 1.49 9.69
C SER A 446 -19.47 1.49 10.20
N MET A 447 -19.26 1.01 11.42
CA MET A 447 -17.94 0.74 11.98
C MET A 447 -17.93 -0.59 12.72
N THR A 448 -17.34 -1.62 12.13
CA THR A 448 -17.08 -2.90 12.80
C THR A 448 -15.83 -2.79 13.67
N PHE A 449 -15.78 -3.50 14.80
CA PHE A 449 -14.55 -3.62 15.59
C PHE A 449 -13.65 -4.70 14.99
N VAL A 450 -12.36 -4.40 14.81
CA VAL A 450 -11.37 -5.32 14.22
C VAL A 450 -10.43 -5.90 15.29
N GLY A 451 -10.04 -5.08 16.27
CA GLY A 451 -9.15 -5.53 17.34
C GLY A 451 -8.55 -4.39 18.15
N ARG A 452 -7.64 -4.75 19.05
CA ARG A 452 -6.78 -3.83 19.82
C ARG A 452 -5.31 -4.16 19.56
N THR A 453 -4.44 -3.16 19.63
CA THR A 453 -2.99 -3.39 19.53
C THR A 453 -2.41 -4.10 20.74
N ASP A 454 -1.42 -4.96 20.49
CA ASP A 454 -0.66 -5.68 21.52
C ASP A 454 0.33 -4.78 22.28
N TRP A 455 1.13 -5.40 23.16
CA TRP A 455 2.18 -4.75 23.96
C TRP A 455 3.32 -4.12 23.13
N ASN A 456 3.42 -4.44 21.84
CA ASN A 456 4.39 -3.88 20.88
C ASN A 456 3.68 -3.01 19.81
N GLY A 457 2.43 -2.62 20.07
CA GLY A 457 1.62 -1.75 19.22
C GLY A 457 1.11 -2.43 17.94
N ARG A 458 1.13 -3.77 17.86
CA ARG A 458 0.82 -4.54 16.66
C ARG A 458 -0.63 -5.06 16.65
N LEU A 459 -1.23 -5.11 15.46
CA LEU A 459 -2.47 -5.85 15.17
C LEU A 459 -2.36 -6.48 13.79
N ASN A 460 -2.73 -7.76 13.66
CA ASN A 460 -2.85 -8.40 12.36
C ASN A 460 -4.17 -7.96 11.70
N VAL A 461 -4.08 -7.43 10.48
CA VAL A 461 -5.22 -7.01 9.67
C VAL A 461 -5.41 -8.04 8.56
N GLU A 462 -6.48 -8.81 8.64
CA GLU A 462 -6.85 -9.85 7.67
C GLU A 462 -7.48 -9.26 6.39
N LYS A 463 -7.60 -10.04 5.32
CA LYS A 463 -8.47 -9.72 4.17
C LYS A 463 -9.95 -9.62 4.56
N ILE A 464 -10.74 -8.98 3.71
CA ILE A 464 -12.20 -9.18 3.57
C ILE A 464 -12.48 -9.30 2.06
N ASP A 465 -13.72 -9.59 1.69
CA ASP A 465 -14.22 -9.68 0.31
C ASP A 465 -13.84 -8.45 -0.55
N ARG A 466 -13.65 -7.28 0.06
CA ARG A 466 -13.08 -6.10 -0.59
C ARG A 466 -11.59 -5.93 -0.28
N PRO A 467 -10.72 -5.70 -1.29
CA PRO A 467 -9.28 -5.60 -1.10
C PRO A 467 -8.82 -4.38 -0.27
N LEU A 468 -9.66 -3.35 -0.07
CA LEU A 468 -9.32 -2.15 0.71
C LEU A 468 -10.14 -2.09 2.01
N ARG A 469 -9.47 -2.15 3.17
CA ARG A 469 -10.05 -1.83 4.48
C ARG A 469 -9.76 -0.37 4.85
N LEU A 470 -10.76 0.37 5.30
CA LEU A 470 -10.59 1.74 5.82
C LEU A 470 -10.61 1.73 7.35
N LEU A 471 -9.44 1.64 7.98
CA LEU A 471 -9.35 1.55 9.43
C LEU A 471 -9.45 2.92 10.10
N TYR A 472 -10.08 2.95 11.26
CA TYR A 472 -10.16 4.09 12.17
C TYR A 472 -9.51 3.69 13.49
N VAL A 473 -8.38 4.32 13.82
CA VAL A 473 -7.68 4.12 15.09
C VAL A 473 -8.32 5.01 16.15
N LYS A 474 -8.71 4.41 17.27
CA LYS A 474 -9.29 5.07 18.43
C LYS A 474 -8.47 4.82 19.69
N ASN A 475 -8.59 5.75 20.64
CA ASN A 475 -8.21 5.55 22.02
C ASN A 475 -9.29 6.19 22.91
N GLY A 476 -9.97 5.41 23.75
CA GLY A 476 -11.17 5.86 24.46
C GLY A 476 -12.21 6.50 23.52
N GLY A 477 -12.80 7.62 23.94
CA GLY A 477 -13.78 8.38 23.16
C GLY A 477 -13.22 9.22 22.00
N ALA A 478 -12.02 8.96 21.49
CA ALA A 478 -11.41 9.74 20.40
C ALA A 478 -10.92 8.87 19.22
N ILE A 479 -11.25 9.30 18.00
CA ILE A 479 -10.58 8.87 16.77
C ILE A 479 -9.29 9.69 16.63
N LEU A 480 -8.16 9.01 16.41
CA LEU A 480 -6.83 9.63 16.29
C LEU A 480 -6.32 9.62 14.86
N ALA A 481 -6.63 8.57 14.10
CA ALA A 481 -6.19 8.43 12.70
C ALA A 481 -7.20 7.66 11.86
N ARG A 482 -7.17 7.93 10.55
CA ARG A 482 -7.77 7.09 9.51
C ARG A 482 -6.62 6.43 8.75
N LEU A 483 -6.63 5.12 8.60
CA LEU A 483 -5.59 4.34 7.92
C LEU A 483 -6.25 3.43 6.87
N PRO A 484 -6.36 3.87 5.61
CA PRO A 484 -6.57 2.98 4.48
C PRO A 484 -5.45 1.93 4.45
N ILE A 485 -5.80 0.65 4.37
CA ILE A 485 -4.85 -0.48 4.25
C ILE A 485 -5.42 -1.50 3.26
N VAL A 486 -4.55 -2.05 2.42
CA VAL A 486 -4.83 -3.20 1.56
C VAL A 486 -4.24 -4.45 2.23
N PRO A 487 -5.05 -5.28 2.91
CA PRO A 487 -4.53 -6.42 3.63
C PRO A 487 -3.91 -7.44 2.67
N GLY A 488 -2.72 -7.91 3.00
CA GLY A 488 -2.00 -8.89 2.19
C GLY A 488 -1.03 -8.32 1.15
N HIS A 489 -0.98 -7.01 0.98
CA HIS A 489 0.03 -6.34 0.15
C HIS A 489 1.39 -6.43 0.87
N HIS A 490 1.68 -5.51 1.78
CA HIS A 490 2.86 -5.57 2.63
C HIS A 490 2.68 -6.56 3.79
N GLU A 491 3.79 -7.18 4.20
CA GLU A 491 3.84 -8.04 5.39
C GLU A 491 3.65 -7.26 6.70
N GLN A 492 4.33 -6.11 6.80
CA GLN A 492 4.20 -5.18 7.91
C GLN A 492 4.01 -3.75 7.38
N VAL A 493 3.11 -3.00 8.01
CA VAL A 493 2.87 -1.57 7.78
C VAL A 493 3.05 -0.83 9.11
N VAL A 494 3.64 0.36 9.08
CA VAL A 494 3.97 1.15 10.28
C VAL A 494 3.30 2.51 10.20
N ALA A 495 2.59 2.92 11.26
CA ALA A 495 1.91 4.22 11.35
C ALA A 495 2.42 5.06 12.53
N ASP A 496 2.84 6.29 12.23
CA ASP A 496 3.34 7.29 13.17
C ASP A 496 2.19 8.16 13.72
N LEU A 497 1.65 7.81 14.89
CA LEU A 497 0.49 8.52 15.44
C LEU A 497 0.88 9.41 16.62
N ALA A 498 0.17 10.52 16.79
CA ALA A 498 0.32 11.32 18.02
C ALA A 498 -0.24 10.52 19.20
N GLY A 499 0.61 10.23 20.20
CA GLY A 499 0.19 9.60 21.45
C GLY A 499 -0.85 10.45 22.18
N ASP A 500 -1.78 9.80 22.87
CA ASP A 500 -3.02 10.42 23.38
C ASP A 500 -3.26 10.18 24.87
N ASP A 501 -2.28 9.59 25.55
CA ASP A 501 -2.44 8.98 26.86
C ASP A 501 -2.80 10.00 27.95
N MET A 502 -2.33 11.24 27.85
CA MET A 502 -2.72 12.34 28.75
C MET A 502 -4.19 12.73 28.60
N ARG A 503 -4.74 12.67 27.37
CA ARG A 503 -6.17 12.91 27.13
C ARG A 503 -7.02 11.71 27.57
N LEU A 504 -6.52 10.48 27.41
CA LEU A 504 -7.16 9.27 27.93
C LEU A 504 -7.23 9.27 29.47
N GLN A 505 -6.16 9.70 30.15
CA GLN A 505 -6.16 9.88 31.61
C GLN A 505 -7.14 10.98 32.04
N ALA A 506 -7.23 12.08 31.30
CA ALA A 506 -8.22 13.13 31.55
C ALA A 506 -9.67 12.63 31.36
N GLU A 507 -9.95 11.88 30.29
CA GLU A 507 -11.26 11.22 30.06
C GLU A 507 -11.60 10.24 31.19
N SER A 508 -10.60 9.48 31.67
CA SER A 508 -10.78 8.49 32.75
C SER A 508 -11.09 9.16 34.09
N TYR A 509 -10.39 10.25 34.43
CA TYR A 509 -10.71 11.07 35.60
C TYR A 509 -12.11 11.69 35.50
N ILE A 510 -12.47 12.24 34.34
CA ILE A 510 -13.79 12.85 34.11
C ILE A 510 -14.93 11.82 34.25
N ARG A 511 -14.80 10.61 33.68
CA ARG A 511 -15.78 9.54 33.90
C ARG A 511 -15.91 9.17 35.38
N GLY A 512 -14.81 9.13 36.12
CA GLY A 512 -14.81 8.93 37.58
C GLY A 512 -15.58 10.03 38.34
N VAL A 513 -15.37 11.30 37.98
CA VAL A 513 -16.12 12.43 38.55
C VAL A 513 -17.59 12.39 38.17
N GLN A 514 -17.94 12.04 36.93
CA GLN A 514 -19.33 11.91 36.48
C GLN A 514 -20.09 10.82 37.26
N ASN A 515 -19.47 9.65 37.48
CA ASN A 515 -20.06 8.60 38.34
C ASN A 515 -20.24 9.10 39.78
N ALA A 516 -19.22 9.75 40.37
CA ALA A 516 -19.33 10.31 41.72
C ALA A 516 -20.41 11.39 41.86
N ILE A 517 -20.71 12.15 40.79
CA ILE A 517 -21.85 13.09 40.75
C ILE A 517 -23.18 12.32 40.78
N ILE A 518 -23.31 11.23 40.01
CA ILE A 518 -24.52 10.39 40.00
C ILE A 518 -24.78 9.79 41.38
N ASP A 519 -23.76 9.20 42.01
CA ASP A 519 -23.84 8.61 43.35
C ASP A 519 -24.22 9.68 44.39
N LEU A 520 -23.57 10.84 44.35
CA LEU A 520 -23.83 11.96 45.28
C LEU A 520 -25.24 12.56 45.09
N VAL A 521 -25.79 12.57 43.88
CA VAL A 521 -27.19 12.96 43.63
C VAL A 521 -28.17 11.95 44.23
N ALA A 522 -27.92 10.64 44.04
CA ALA A 522 -28.75 9.58 44.61
C ALA A 522 -28.72 9.62 46.16
N VAL A 523 -27.54 9.85 46.75
CA VAL A 523 -27.37 10.05 48.20
C VAL A 523 -28.11 11.29 48.69
N ARG A 524 -27.99 12.43 48.00
CA ARG A 524 -28.67 13.69 48.37
C ARG A 524 -30.20 13.57 48.33
N GLU A 525 -30.77 12.95 47.30
CA GLU A 525 -32.23 12.72 47.23
C GLU A 525 -32.71 11.68 48.26
N LEU A 526 -31.91 10.65 48.57
CA LEU A 526 -32.21 9.70 49.66
C LEU A 526 -32.22 10.37 51.04
N PHE A 527 -31.24 11.24 51.34
CA PHE A 527 -31.24 12.03 52.58
C PHE A 527 -32.44 12.97 52.64
N LYS A 528 -32.72 13.73 51.58
CA LYS A 528 -33.89 14.62 51.46
C LYS A 528 -35.21 13.88 51.70
N ALA A 529 -35.38 12.69 51.14
CA ALA A 529 -36.56 11.84 51.39
C ALA A 529 -36.67 11.42 52.87
N ARG A 530 -35.55 10.98 53.47
CA ARG A 530 -35.50 10.56 54.89
C ARG A 530 -35.71 11.72 55.87
N ILE A 531 -35.13 12.89 55.61
CA ILE A 531 -35.29 14.10 56.43
C ILE A 531 -36.77 14.55 56.39
N ASN A 532 -37.37 14.63 55.20
CA ASN A 532 -38.79 14.95 55.05
C ASN A 532 -39.71 13.93 55.77
N MET A 533 -39.34 12.64 55.78
CA MET A 533 -40.05 11.61 56.54
C MET A 533 -39.93 11.86 58.06
N ARG A 534 -38.73 12.15 58.58
CA ARG A 534 -38.50 12.41 60.01
C ARG A 534 -39.11 13.73 60.50
N ILE A 535 -39.21 14.74 59.64
CA ILE A 535 -39.97 15.97 59.91
C ILE A 535 -41.47 15.64 60.06
N LYS A 536 -42.05 14.87 59.13
CA LYS A 536 -43.46 14.42 59.22
C LYS A 536 -43.75 13.54 60.44
N GLU A 537 -42.80 12.70 60.85
CA GLU A 537 -42.88 11.89 62.07
C GLU A 537 -42.68 12.70 63.37
N GLY A 538 -42.40 14.01 63.29
CA GLY A 538 -42.08 14.86 64.45
C GLY A 538 -40.74 14.53 65.12
N ASN A 539 -39.90 13.70 64.51
CA ASN A 539 -38.63 13.25 65.05
C ASN A 539 -37.50 14.22 64.67
N LEU A 540 -37.64 15.48 65.11
CA LEU A 540 -36.83 16.61 64.65
C LEU A 540 -35.33 16.44 64.93
N LYS A 541 -34.95 15.81 66.05
CA LYS A 541 -33.53 15.51 66.35
C LYS A 541 -32.89 14.58 65.31
N ALA A 542 -33.59 13.50 64.94
CA ALA A 542 -33.09 12.60 63.91
C ALA A 542 -33.15 13.20 62.50
N ALA A 543 -33.96 14.25 62.28
CA ALA A 543 -33.93 15.04 61.05
C ALA A 543 -32.70 15.97 61.01
N ASP A 544 -32.36 16.62 62.12
CA ASP A 544 -31.19 17.49 62.26
C ASP A 544 -29.86 16.70 62.14
N GLU A 545 -29.73 15.55 62.80
CA GLU A 545 -28.57 14.64 62.66
C GLU A 545 -28.34 14.21 61.19
N LEU A 546 -29.42 13.93 60.45
CA LEU A 546 -29.36 13.59 59.02
C LEU A 546 -29.04 14.82 58.15
N LEU A 547 -29.46 16.01 58.56
CA LEU A 547 -29.19 17.28 57.86
C LEU A 547 -27.75 17.74 58.07
N GLU A 548 -27.18 17.58 59.27
CA GLU A 548 -25.75 17.78 59.52
C GLU A 548 -24.90 16.75 58.74
N THR A 549 -25.34 15.50 58.65
CA THR A 549 -24.69 14.50 57.78
C THR A 549 -24.71 14.95 56.31
N LEU A 550 -25.86 15.43 55.80
CA LEU A 550 -26.02 15.94 54.43
C LEU A 550 -25.20 17.23 54.15
N ARG A 551 -24.96 18.07 55.16
CA ARG A 551 -24.08 19.25 55.07
C ARG A 551 -22.59 18.87 54.92
N ASN A 552 -22.17 17.73 55.48
CA ASN A 552 -20.79 17.25 55.42
C ASN A 552 -20.42 16.56 54.10
N GLU A 553 -21.40 16.19 53.28
CA GLU A 553 -21.18 15.66 51.92
C GLU A 553 -20.48 16.66 50.99
N PRO A 554 -19.70 16.22 49.98
CA PRO A 554 -18.94 17.10 49.10
C PRO A 554 -19.79 18.21 48.46
N SER A 555 -19.31 19.45 48.58
CA SER A 555 -19.91 20.62 47.93
C SER A 555 -19.48 20.73 46.47
N ASN A 556 -20.33 21.39 45.67
CA ASN A 556 -20.06 21.74 44.28
C ASN A 556 -18.71 22.47 44.14
N GLU A 557 -18.47 23.50 44.95
CA GLU A 557 -17.23 24.28 44.97
C GLU A 557 -15.99 23.42 45.23
N LYS A 558 -16.06 22.43 46.14
CA LYS A 558 -14.94 21.55 46.46
C LYS A 558 -14.56 20.66 45.26
N ILE A 559 -15.56 20.11 44.57
CA ILE A 559 -15.37 19.28 43.37
C ILE A 559 -14.87 20.14 42.19
N ALA A 560 -15.49 21.30 41.96
CA ALA A 560 -15.11 22.23 40.88
C ALA A 560 -13.67 22.74 41.02
N ASN A 561 -13.19 22.95 42.26
CA ASN A 561 -11.81 23.33 42.54
C ASN A 561 -10.80 22.21 42.27
N ASP A 562 -11.05 20.95 42.70
CA ASP A 562 -10.17 19.83 42.34
C ASP A 562 -10.13 19.64 40.81
N MET A 563 -11.29 19.69 40.15
CA MET A 563 -11.36 19.67 38.68
C MET A 563 -10.53 20.78 38.03
N GLY A 564 -10.53 22.00 38.59
CA GLY A 564 -9.69 23.10 38.10
C GLY A 564 -8.18 22.82 38.21
N VAL A 565 -7.73 22.26 39.34
CA VAL A 565 -6.34 21.84 39.54
C VAL A 565 -5.96 20.72 38.57
N LYS A 566 -6.83 19.71 38.41
CA LYS A 566 -6.61 18.55 37.54
C LYS A 566 -6.60 18.93 36.07
N GLN A 567 -7.51 19.77 35.60
CA GLN A 567 -7.50 20.32 34.24
C GLN A 567 -6.16 21.02 33.96
N THR A 568 -5.74 21.92 34.86
CA THR A 568 -4.45 22.64 34.73
C THR A 568 -3.25 21.69 34.63
N MET A 569 -3.27 20.59 35.40
CA MET A 569 -2.25 19.54 35.33
C MET A 569 -2.24 18.81 33.97
N PHE A 570 -3.41 18.38 33.46
CA PHE A 570 -3.50 17.70 32.17
C PHE A 570 -3.11 18.61 30.99
N LEU A 571 -3.59 19.85 30.95
CA LEU A 571 -3.25 20.81 29.89
C LEU A 571 -1.74 21.08 29.85
N LYS A 572 -1.09 21.22 31.02
CA LYS A 572 0.36 21.39 31.14
C LYS A 572 1.14 20.17 30.65
N ALA A 573 0.62 18.95 30.85
CA ALA A 573 1.24 17.71 30.38
C ALA A 573 1.07 17.49 28.86
N ILE A 574 -0.07 17.89 28.29
CA ILE A 574 -0.35 17.85 26.83
C ILE A 574 0.52 18.85 26.05
N GLY A 575 0.87 19.98 26.66
CA GLY A 575 1.82 20.94 26.12
C GLY A 575 1.33 21.63 24.84
N ARG A 576 1.81 21.18 23.66
CA ARG A 576 1.60 21.86 22.36
C ARG A 576 0.50 21.27 21.47
N ASN A 577 -0.11 20.15 21.84
CA ASN A 577 -1.14 19.52 21.00
C ASN A 577 -2.52 20.16 21.18
N ALA A 578 -2.76 21.28 20.49
CA ALA A 578 -3.99 22.07 20.58
C ALA A 578 -5.30 21.28 20.40
N ASN A 579 -5.29 20.19 19.62
CA ASN A 579 -6.48 19.32 19.45
C ASN A 579 -6.82 18.53 20.72
N GLN A 580 -5.80 18.05 21.44
CA GLN A 580 -5.97 17.38 22.73
C GLN A 580 -6.32 18.39 23.83
N THR A 581 -5.65 19.55 23.86
CA THR A 581 -5.97 20.68 24.75
C THR A 581 -7.46 21.02 24.68
N ARG A 582 -7.96 21.35 23.48
CA ARG A 582 -9.36 21.69 23.23
C ARG A 582 -10.33 20.60 23.69
N LYS A 583 -10.03 19.32 23.44
CA LYS A 583 -10.92 18.22 23.82
C LYS A 583 -10.88 17.90 25.33
N VAL A 584 -9.78 18.20 26.03
CA VAL A 584 -9.77 18.18 27.51
C VAL A 584 -10.62 19.33 28.06
N ASP A 585 -10.47 20.55 27.54
CA ASP A 585 -11.27 21.71 27.97
C ASP A 585 -12.78 21.47 27.78
N GLU A 586 -13.16 20.86 26.64
CA GLU A 586 -14.52 20.43 26.29
C GLU A 586 -15.10 19.47 27.37
N MET A 587 -14.44 18.34 27.65
CA MET A 587 -14.86 17.36 28.67
C MET A 587 -14.95 17.96 30.09
N PHE A 588 -14.06 18.89 30.44
CA PHE A 588 -14.07 19.59 31.73
C PHE A 588 -15.13 20.70 31.81
N SER A 589 -15.63 21.23 30.69
CA SER A 589 -16.75 22.18 30.67
C SER A 589 -18.08 21.45 30.86
N GLU A 590 -18.36 20.44 30.02
CA GLU A 590 -19.57 19.61 30.09
C GLU A 590 -19.81 19.06 31.51
N THR A 591 -18.75 18.57 32.15
CA THR A 591 -18.83 17.98 33.50
C THR A 591 -19.07 19.04 34.59
N ARG A 592 -18.63 20.29 34.41
CA ARG A 592 -18.98 21.41 35.31
C ARG A 592 -20.44 21.82 35.15
N GLU A 593 -20.98 21.79 33.93
CA GLU A 593 -22.39 22.09 33.69
C GLU A 593 -23.30 21.03 34.33
N LEU A 594 -22.94 19.75 34.25
CA LEU A 594 -23.60 18.68 35.01
C LEU A 594 -23.50 18.91 36.53
N LEU A 595 -22.32 19.21 37.05
CA LEU A 595 -22.10 19.50 38.48
C LEU A 595 -22.97 20.68 38.97
N ALA A 596 -23.02 21.77 38.22
CA ALA A 596 -23.83 22.95 38.51
C ALA A 596 -25.34 22.69 38.43
N LYS A 597 -25.79 21.88 37.46
CA LYS A 597 -27.19 21.51 37.30
C LYS A 597 -27.70 20.60 38.42
N HIS A 598 -26.88 19.65 38.86
CA HIS A 598 -27.32 18.58 39.76
C HIS A 598 -26.92 18.76 41.23
N ILE A 599 -25.85 19.51 41.55
CA ILE A 599 -25.44 19.80 42.94
C ILE A 599 -25.71 21.27 43.26
N ASN A 600 -26.98 21.56 43.53
CA ASN A 600 -27.48 22.89 43.86
C ASN A 600 -27.69 23.04 45.39
N PRO A 601 -27.13 24.08 46.05
CA PRO A 601 -27.27 24.27 47.50
C PRO A 601 -28.70 24.50 47.98
N ARG A 602 -29.65 24.88 47.09
CA ARG A 602 -31.07 25.08 47.44
C ARG A 602 -31.66 23.91 48.22
N ILE A 603 -31.36 22.66 47.86
CA ILE A 603 -31.91 21.47 48.54
C ILE A 603 -31.61 21.47 50.05
N ILE A 604 -30.44 21.99 50.47
CA ILE A 604 -30.09 22.11 51.89
C ILE A 604 -30.90 23.25 52.51
N ASN A 605 -30.91 24.43 51.90
CA ASN A 605 -31.67 25.60 52.39
C ASN A 605 -33.17 25.31 52.53
N ASP A 606 -33.76 24.60 51.57
CA ASP A 606 -35.19 24.25 51.53
C ASP A 606 -35.53 23.27 52.69
N LEU A 607 -34.64 22.32 52.99
CA LEU A 607 -34.78 21.40 54.13
C LEU A 607 -34.53 22.10 55.47
N GLU A 608 -33.61 23.07 55.54
CA GLU A 608 -33.37 23.89 56.73
C GLU A 608 -34.59 24.76 57.07
N VAL A 609 -35.22 25.37 56.06
CA VAL A 609 -36.49 26.11 56.24
C VAL A 609 -37.58 25.17 56.74
N ALA A 610 -37.77 24.00 56.13
CA ALA A 610 -38.78 23.03 56.55
C ALA A 610 -38.57 22.51 57.99
N LEU A 611 -37.31 22.32 58.42
CA LEU A 611 -36.98 21.92 59.78
C LEU A 611 -37.27 23.05 60.78
N ILE A 612 -36.87 24.28 60.45
CA ILE A 612 -37.11 25.49 61.28
C ILE A 612 -38.61 25.81 61.38
N GLU A 613 -39.39 25.56 60.34
CA GLU A 613 -40.85 25.69 60.36
C GLU A 613 -41.49 24.60 61.24
N ALA A 614 -41.00 23.36 61.21
CA ALA A 614 -41.46 22.28 62.08
C ALA A 614 -41.08 22.48 63.56
N GLU A 615 -39.93 23.10 63.87
CA GLU A 615 -39.56 23.48 65.24
C GLU A 615 -40.42 24.61 65.82
N LYS A 616 -40.84 25.57 64.98
CA LYS A 616 -41.70 26.69 65.39
C LYS A 616 -43.18 26.30 65.40
N GLY A 617 -43.59 25.43 64.48
CA GLY A 617 -44.92 24.88 64.34
C GLY A 617 -45.18 23.71 65.29
N GLY A 618 -45.17 23.98 66.59
CA GLY A 618 -45.49 22.98 67.62
C GLY A 618 -46.86 22.33 67.38
N GLN A 619 -46.84 21.09 66.88
CA GLN A 619 -47.98 20.32 66.36
C GLN A 619 -48.67 20.90 65.12
N THR A 620 -48.28 20.40 63.94
CA THR A 620 -49.23 20.29 62.80
C THR A 620 -50.24 19.18 63.11
N PRO A 621 -51.56 19.38 62.92
CA PRO A 621 -52.54 18.31 63.10
C PRO A 621 -52.42 17.25 61.99
N ALA A 622 -52.69 15.99 62.34
CA ALA A 622 -52.93 14.95 61.36
C ALA A 622 -54.25 15.24 60.62
N ALA A 623 -54.26 15.05 59.30
CA ALA A 623 -55.47 14.97 58.50
C ALA A 623 -55.64 13.51 58.03
N GLU A 624 -56.85 12.98 58.19
CA GLU A 624 -57.14 11.55 58.07
C GLU A 624 -57.29 11.10 56.60
N GLU A 625 -57.14 9.81 56.37
CA GLU A 625 -57.55 9.16 55.12
C GLU A 625 -59.07 9.22 54.98
N GLN A 626 -59.57 9.62 53.82
CA GLN A 626 -60.91 9.27 53.36
C GLN A 626 -60.82 8.76 51.93
N ALA A 627 -61.50 7.64 51.66
CA ALA A 627 -61.46 6.93 50.39
C ALA A 627 -62.83 6.94 49.71
N GLU A 628 -62.79 6.93 48.38
CA GLU A 628 -63.88 6.60 47.44
C GLU A 628 -65.13 7.50 47.38
N GLY A 629 -65.40 7.97 46.16
CA GLY A 629 -66.58 8.73 45.74
C GLY A 629 -66.43 9.08 44.27
N SER A 630 -67.29 8.53 43.41
CA SER A 630 -67.06 8.44 41.95
C SER A 630 -67.87 9.42 41.10
N ASP A 631 -67.32 9.71 39.91
CA ASP A 631 -68.02 9.99 38.65
C ASP A 631 -68.62 11.40 38.42
N GLU A 632 -67.95 12.22 37.60
CA GLU A 632 -68.55 12.79 36.37
C GLU A 632 -67.47 13.32 35.38
N SER A 633 -67.89 13.67 34.16
CA SER A 633 -67.02 13.84 32.96
C SER A 633 -66.57 15.29 32.63
N PRO A 634 -65.57 15.50 31.74
CA PRO A 634 -64.85 16.77 31.60
C PRO A 634 -65.28 17.67 30.42
N PRO A 635 -64.85 18.95 30.40
CA PRO A 635 -64.73 19.76 29.18
C PRO A 635 -63.33 19.62 28.53
N ALA A 636 -63.25 19.76 27.21
CA ALA A 636 -62.03 19.57 26.42
C ALA A 636 -61.41 20.88 25.88
N THR A 637 -60.15 20.82 25.43
CA THR A 637 -59.59 21.61 24.32
C THR A 637 -58.37 20.90 23.73
N ASP A 638 -58.19 21.00 22.41
CA ASP A 638 -57.11 20.45 21.59
C ASP A 638 -55.77 21.20 21.77
N GLY A 639 -54.57 20.67 21.46
CA GLY A 639 -54.16 19.36 20.93
C GLY A 639 -52.80 18.94 21.54
N ASP A 640 -51.75 18.47 20.84
CA ASP A 640 -51.53 18.18 19.40
C ASP A 640 -50.21 17.36 19.21
N ALA A 641 -49.87 16.96 17.98
CA ALA A 641 -48.56 16.53 17.45
C ALA A 641 -47.92 15.15 17.84
N GLU A 642 -48.21 14.16 16.98
CA GLU A 642 -47.35 13.08 16.42
C GLU A 642 -46.74 11.93 17.28
N GLY A 643 -46.95 10.69 16.77
CA GLY A 643 -46.39 9.41 17.24
C GLY A 643 -47.48 8.44 17.75
N THR A 644 -47.51 7.14 17.44
CA THR A 644 -46.58 6.25 16.71
C THR A 644 -47.30 5.02 16.09
N ALA A 645 -46.63 4.38 15.12
CA ALA A 645 -46.68 2.95 14.72
C ALA A 645 -47.98 2.11 14.84
N ASP A 646 -48.37 1.51 13.71
CA ASP A 646 -49.46 0.51 13.60
C ASP A 646 -48.93 -0.95 13.57
N ALA A 647 -49.79 -1.94 13.79
CA ALA A 647 -49.41 -3.32 14.18
C ALA A 647 -49.49 -4.42 13.08
N GLU A 648 -48.93 -5.60 13.40
CA GLU A 648 -49.03 -6.82 12.59
C GLU A 648 -50.43 -7.48 12.61
N PRO A 649 -50.78 -8.26 11.56
CA PRO A 649 -51.73 -9.36 11.68
C PRO A 649 -51.12 -10.73 11.29
N VAL A 650 -51.41 -11.76 12.09
CA VAL A 650 -51.03 -13.16 11.87
C VAL A 650 -52.11 -13.93 11.08
N PRO A 651 -51.74 -14.82 10.14
CA PRO A 651 -52.60 -15.90 9.66
C PRO A 651 -52.18 -17.30 10.18
N THR A 652 -53.14 -18.22 10.29
CA THR A 652 -52.97 -19.59 10.83
C THR A 652 -52.57 -20.64 9.78
N ALA A 653 -52.09 -21.80 10.24
CA ALA A 653 -51.56 -22.90 9.42
C ALA A 653 -52.57 -24.03 9.13
N GLU A 654 -52.31 -24.84 8.09
CA GLU A 654 -52.75 -26.25 8.06
C GLU A 654 -51.90 -27.14 7.12
N SER A 655 -51.87 -28.44 7.43
CA SER A 655 -51.50 -29.61 6.59
C SER A 655 -50.01 -29.89 6.25
N ALA A 656 -49.67 -31.18 6.32
CA ALA A 656 -48.48 -31.83 5.77
C ALA A 656 -48.92 -32.87 4.71
N PRO A 657 -47.99 -33.54 4.01
CA PRO A 657 -47.89 -34.99 4.29
C PRO A 657 -46.50 -35.65 4.16
N GLU A 658 -46.32 -36.71 4.96
CA GLU A 658 -45.61 -37.98 4.68
C GLU A 658 -44.12 -37.99 4.24
N ALA A 659 -43.54 -39.20 4.17
CA ALA A 659 -42.09 -39.42 4.21
C ALA A 659 -41.63 -40.65 3.41
N GLU A 660 -40.46 -40.51 2.78
CA GLU A 660 -39.51 -41.51 2.27
C GLU A 660 -38.15 -40.77 2.13
N SER A 661 -36.95 -41.35 2.21
CA SER A 661 -36.43 -42.61 2.76
C SER A 661 -34.89 -42.49 2.77
N ALA A 662 -34.16 -43.24 3.61
CA ALA A 662 -32.68 -43.28 3.54
C ALA A 662 -32.17 -44.00 2.27
N PRO A 663 -30.84 -43.97 2.00
CA PRO A 663 -30.08 -45.19 2.32
C PRO A 663 -28.68 -44.97 2.94
N GLU A 664 -28.01 -46.11 3.13
CA GLU A 664 -26.71 -46.39 3.75
C GLU A 664 -25.51 -45.51 3.31
N ALA A 665 -24.40 -45.35 4.06
CA ALA A 665 -23.76 -46.18 5.11
C ALA A 665 -22.82 -47.32 4.63
N GLU A 666 -21.79 -46.96 3.87
CA GLU A 666 -20.51 -47.68 3.73
C GLU A 666 -19.36 -46.65 3.82
N ALA A 667 -18.10 -46.99 4.08
CA ALA A 667 -17.48 -48.04 4.89
C ALA A 667 -15.98 -47.67 5.00
N ALA A 668 -15.36 -47.76 6.18
CA ALA A 668 -13.93 -47.51 6.31
C ALA A 668 -13.13 -48.82 6.19
N PRO A 669 -11.93 -48.81 5.58
CA PRO A 669 -10.89 -49.78 5.85
C PRO A 669 -9.88 -49.21 6.86
N GLU A 670 -9.55 -50.02 7.87
CA GLU A 670 -8.45 -49.75 8.80
C GLU A 670 -7.10 -49.96 8.11
N ALA A 671 -6.08 -49.22 8.55
CA ALA A 671 -4.68 -49.49 8.19
C ALA A 671 -3.76 -49.15 9.37
N GLU A 672 -3.37 -50.18 10.14
CA GLU A 672 -2.35 -50.05 11.17
C GLU A 672 -0.95 -49.89 10.56
N SER A 673 -0.21 -48.87 10.96
CA SER A 673 1.26 -48.96 11.04
C SER A 673 1.78 -47.90 12.02
N GLY A 674 2.11 -48.31 13.24
CA GLY A 674 2.75 -47.43 14.23
C GLY A 674 4.23 -47.19 13.94
N LEU A 675 4.74 -46.02 14.32
CA LEU A 675 6.17 -45.74 14.47
C LEU A 675 6.41 -44.85 15.70
N GLU A 676 7.57 -45.02 16.33
CA GLU A 676 7.87 -44.50 17.67
C GLU A 676 8.34 -43.04 17.66
N PRO A 677 8.10 -42.27 18.75
CA PRO A 677 8.63 -40.91 18.88
C PRO A 677 10.14 -40.92 19.16
N VAL A 678 10.95 -40.58 18.16
CA VAL A 678 12.40 -40.40 18.31
C VAL A 678 12.70 -39.16 19.16
N ALA A 679 13.57 -39.32 20.17
CA ALA A 679 13.91 -38.26 21.12
C ALA A 679 14.78 -37.14 20.51
N GLN A 680 14.63 -35.93 21.05
CA GLN A 680 15.51 -34.80 20.76
C GLN A 680 16.82 -34.91 21.57
N PRO A 681 17.99 -34.58 21.00
CA PRO A 681 19.23 -34.40 21.76
C PRO A 681 19.31 -32.97 22.34
N GLU A 682 19.77 -32.83 23.59
CA GLU A 682 20.13 -31.54 24.19
C GLU A 682 21.45 -30.98 23.60
N PRO A 683 21.66 -29.65 23.60
CA PRO A 683 22.86 -29.03 23.07
C PRO A 683 24.10 -29.20 23.97
N SER A 684 25.28 -29.04 23.37
CA SER A 684 26.60 -28.92 24.03
C SER A 684 27.34 -27.69 23.51
#